data_AF-A0AAU4PNB3-F1
#
_entry.id   AF-A0AAU4PNB3-F1
#
_cell.length_a   1.000
_cell.length_b   1.000
_cell.length_c   1.000
_cell.angle_alpha   90.00
_cell.angle_beta   90.00
_cell.angle_gamma   90.00
#
_symmetry.space_group_name_H-M   'P 1'
#
loop_
_entity.id
_entity.type
_entity.pdbx_description
1 polymer ?
#
loop_
_entity_poly.entity_id
_entity_poly.type
_entity_poly.pdbx_seq_one_letter_code
_entity_poly.pdbx_strand_id
1 'polypeptide(L)'
;MGWREEITAALDEWIALEGGSGRTARWQRIGRATRTGEPGQYAVDLRGSDIGPDQLDSLRLSGPDDRSVETDGFIVSETVQNGSLLTLRVAEFADVADAHLWMLKQPPTFLIEALRDGIARLGEHPLAAALAARTIGGAAGLEPDPPGFHTAQADAYRACLGEGVHLVWGPPGTGKTMVLKRAIGDLIARGQRVLLVSATNVAVDNALLGVVREKRHDPGEIVRVGPPHLKEVAEDPSVSLPLMVQARLAETTDRRSAVEAELVAIRNRAGQLAALDSALVGFDAPGYFAAQQLLRTPGQDLDSALARSDAADDRYAQTVQDVAQAAAAAKAASDRADAAEPSRQIWREVDQLSAEAVRVRQAAEHRAADALVAADECRPLRNQVKEWEAKGAVARWRGKEKLAAFQKQLADAEKQAETARQRSEEAHRTATARIAVLDARITALSDSAPLSREQIGHLDAEAAATQASTERARRVCAAAEREKNRATTAAVTAQTAQTLSEQAAREDWPAQHSRAERLRPLVAADKAKRPQLEQQYQDAQEEYERLARNAQGEIIKSARLVATTLARFRTNRAVFEGPYDIVLVDEAGAAALPEVLLATGKASRTAVLLGDFMQLGPVIPSGLKQQEREDIKRWLLPDVFQHCGILEPADAQKHPACVTLTEQHRFGSAVMKLANGLAYGGMLSGGPQVRAERPDSDPEIVLIDTDGLHELARPHLTGSRKGWWPAGALVARALVELHREQGEEAGIVTPYGVQAEATLEALRDVEGSEGRLLAEVGTAHRFQGREFDVVVFDTVEGGADSRELWMALAHRQQGADEWRRNGVRLFNVAVTRVRTRLYVIASGERVSGARPGTALAELHALVGTPGVRVLHAKNLVTPPQALSEFRGEFSTALAEVLGRHVEVTDIDDERDFYRTFTTQIRQAKQSLWLWAPWVANRIRSLLPDLQAATDRGVRVTVFIRDDTDQLQRRDNSQALIADLRRVAQTVVPMHVMHQKIAVIDEHTVMLGSLNALSQSNTREVMLTMRGGYFARKLLAHEHAETFARPPKCGRCTGTEIEIRRWKNTWVWRCYAAACKTGSAGSTKAWTRDIRL
;
A
#
# COMPACT_ATOMS: atom_id res chain seq x y z
N MET A 1 22.90 -54.27 19.75
CA MET A 1 23.04 -52.81 19.64
C MET A 1 22.76 -52.23 21.01
N GLY A 2 23.57 -51.28 21.47
CA GLY A 2 23.23 -50.43 22.59
C GLY A 2 22.10 -49.48 22.22
N TRP A 3 21.45 -48.91 23.24
CA TRP A 3 20.29 -48.02 23.07
C TRP A 3 20.55 -46.81 22.16
N ARG A 4 21.79 -46.28 22.15
CA ARG A 4 22.18 -45.15 21.28
C ARG A 4 22.12 -45.51 19.79
N GLU A 5 22.58 -46.71 19.43
CA GLU A 5 22.55 -47.17 18.04
C GLU A 5 21.11 -47.44 17.59
N GLU A 6 20.26 -48.01 18.45
CA GLU A 6 18.83 -48.18 18.18
C GLU A 6 18.12 -46.85 17.95
N ILE A 7 18.36 -45.84 18.81
CA ILE A 7 17.80 -44.50 18.63
C ILE A 7 18.30 -43.86 17.34
N THR A 8 19.61 -43.96 17.06
CA THR A 8 20.20 -43.39 15.84
C THR A 8 19.56 -44.01 14.59
N ALA A 9 19.40 -45.34 14.55
CA ALA A 9 18.75 -46.04 13.45
C ALA A 9 17.25 -45.69 13.29
N ALA A 10 16.55 -45.42 14.40
CA ALA A 10 15.16 -44.96 14.37
C ALA A 10 15.06 -43.51 13.86
N LEU A 11 15.97 -42.62 14.29
CA LEU A 11 16.03 -41.23 13.81
C LEU A 11 16.41 -41.14 12.33
N ASP A 12 17.29 -42.02 11.84
CA ASP A 12 17.64 -42.09 10.41
C ASP A 12 16.39 -42.45 9.56
N GLU A 13 15.49 -43.30 10.05
CA GLU A 13 14.19 -43.57 9.39
C GLU A 13 13.27 -42.36 9.40
N TRP A 14 13.23 -41.61 10.51
CA TRP A 14 12.48 -40.35 10.58
C TRP A 14 13.00 -39.36 9.53
N ILE A 15 14.32 -39.18 9.44
CA ILE A 15 14.96 -38.31 8.45
C ILE A 15 14.61 -38.76 7.02
N ALA A 16 14.60 -40.07 6.75
CA ALA A 16 14.24 -40.62 5.44
C ALA A 16 12.79 -40.30 5.06
N LEU A 17 11.84 -40.42 6.01
CA LEU A 17 10.41 -40.12 5.77
C LEU A 17 10.15 -38.63 5.48
N GLU A 18 10.95 -37.73 6.04
CA GLU A 18 10.86 -36.27 5.81
C GLU A 18 11.53 -35.81 4.49
N GLY A 19 12.05 -36.76 3.70
CA GLY A 19 12.65 -36.52 2.38
C GLY A 19 14.18 -36.61 2.34
N GLY A 20 14.82 -37.15 3.38
CA GLY A 20 16.25 -37.43 3.45
C GLY A 20 17.13 -36.22 3.78
N SER A 21 18.41 -36.50 4.11
CA SER A 21 19.43 -35.47 4.33
C SER A 21 19.88 -34.86 3.00
N GLY A 22 19.98 -33.53 2.92
CA GLY A 22 20.48 -32.83 1.73
C GLY A 22 19.62 -31.69 1.18
N ARG A 23 18.46 -31.38 1.79
CA ARG A 23 17.75 -30.12 1.49
C ARG A 23 18.53 -28.94 2.11
N THR A 24 18.82 -27.93 1.30
CA THR A 24 19.46 -26.70 1.80
C THR A 24 18.44 -25.79 2.45
N ALA A 25 18.91 -24.92 3.37
CA ALA A 25 18.08 -23.88 3.93
C ALA A 25 17.57 -22.95 2.81
N ARG A 26 16.34 -22.48 2.92
CA ARG A 26 15.71 -21.59 1.93
C ARG A 26 14.99 -20.43 2.60
N TRP A 27 15.07 -19.27 1.98
CA TRP A 27 14.29 -18.11 2.41
C TRP A 27 12.79 -18.40 2.27
N GLN A 28 12.07 -18.29 3.38
CA GLN A 28 10.62 -18.39 3.43
C GLN A 28 10.05 -17.04 3.84
N ARG A 29 9.05 -16.57 3.10
CA ARG A 29 8.27 -15.39 3.47
C ARG A 29 7.37 -15.71 4.65
N ILE A 30 7.47 -14.90 5.70
CA ILE A 30 6.68 -15.04 6.94
C ILE A 30 5.37 -14.28 6.82
N GLY A 31 5.47 -13.01 6.48
CA GLY A 31 4.31 -12.13 6.42
C GLY A 31 4.70 -10.73 5.96
N ARG A 32 3.68 -9.93 5.69
CA ARG A 32 3.86 -8.51 5.37
C ARG A 32 4.26 -7.76 6.63
N ALA A 33 5.20 -6.85 6.50
CA ALA A 33 5.71 -6.02 7.57
C ALA A 33 5.20 -4.58 7.40
N THR A 34 4.56 -4.05 8.43
CA THR A 34 3.98 -2.70 8.43
C THR A 34 4.81 -1.78 9.31
N ARG A 35 5.15 -0.58 8.83
CA ARG A 35 5.88 0.41 9.64
C ARG A 35 5.03 0.81 10.86
N THR A 36 5.63 0.87 12.04
CA THR A 36 4.94 1.24 13.29
C THR A 36 4.86 2.76 13.52
N GLY A 37 5.64 3.53 12.76
CA GLY A 37 5.79 4.98 12.93
C GLY A 37 7.17 5.39 13.45
N GLU A 38 7.85 4.50 14.18
CA GLU A 38 9.26 4.70 14.54
C GLU A 38 10.17 4.38 13.34
N PRO A 39 11.23 5.18 13.10
CA PRO A 39 12.24 4.88 12.08
C PRO A 39 12.84 3.48 12.27
N GLY A 40 12.97 2.73 11.18
CA GLY A 40 13.54 1.37 11.19
C GLY A 40 12.67 0.29 11.85
N GLN A 41 11.52 0.63 12.44
CA GLN A 41 10.67 -0.33 13.16
C GLN A 41 9.46 -0.77 12.31
N TYR A 42 9.24 -2.07 12.30
CA TYR A 42 8.14 -2.72 11.59
C TYR A 42 7.43 -3.71 12.52
N ALA A 43 6.17 -4.00 12.22
CA ALA A 43 5.37 -5.01 12.89
C ALA A 43 4.88 -6.06 11.89
N VAL A 44 4.86 -7.32 12.31
CA VAL A 44 4.41 -8.48 11.53
C VAL A 44 3.45 -9.29 12.39
N ASP A 45 2.25 -9.54 11.88
CA ASP A 45 1.29 -10.45 12.53
C ASP A 45 1.66 -11.90 12.21
N LEU A 46 2.03 -12.66 13.24
CA LEU A 46 2.40 -14.08 13.13
C LEU A 46 1.20 -15.02 13.30
N ARG A 47 -0.01 -14.53 13.60
CA ARG A 47 -1.17 -15.41 13.79
C ARG A 47 -1.49 -16.16 12.49
N GLY A 48 -1.82 -17.44 12.65
CA GLY A 48 -2.06 -18.33 11.52
C GLY A 48 -0.79 -18.83 10.83
N SER A 49 0.40 -18.31 11.17
CA SER A 49 1.66 -18.89 10.70
C SER A 49 2.03 -20.16 11.47
N ASP A 50 2.63 -21.14 10.80
CA ASP A 50 3.22 -22.34 11.44
C ASP A 50 4.58 -22.06 12.07
N ILE A 51 4.99 -20.79 12.08
CA ILE A 51 6.29 -20.36 12.55
C ILE A 51 6.11 -19.98 14.01
N GLY A 52 6.64 -20.83 14.87
CA GLY A 52 6.77 -20.45 16.26
C GLY A 52 7.83 -19.33 16.38
N PRO A 53 7.66 -18.35 17.29
CA PRO A 53 8.71 -17.45 17.77
C PRO A 53 10.12 -18.06 17.88
N ASP A 54 10.20 -19.33 18.27
CA ASP A 54 11.43 -20.09 18.48
C ASP A 54 12.22 -20.33 17.18
N GLN A 55 11.56 -20.25 16.03
CA GLN A 55 12.12 -20.46 14.70
C GLN A 55 12.63 -19.16 14.06
N LEU A 56 12.39 -17.99 14.66
CA LEU A 56 12.75 -16.67 14.14
C LEU A 56 14.26 -16.40 14.27
N ASP A 57 15.04 -17.12 13.46
CA ASP A 57 16.47 -16.88 13.25
C ASP A 57 16.73 -16.41 11.84
N SER A 58 17.85 -15.69 11.67
CA SER A 58 18.33 -15.26 10.36
C SER A 58 17.22 -14.56 9.59
N LEU A 59 16.66 -13.52 10.21
CA LEU A 59 15.55 -12.76 9.67
C LEU A 59 16.06 -11.63 8.79
N ARG A 60 15.35 -11.41 7.68
CA ARG A 60 15.59 -10.28 6.79
C ARG A 60 14.30 -9.59 6.40
N LEU A 61 14.35 -8.28 6.29
CA LEU A 61 13.29 -7.48 5.71
C LEU A 61 13.64 -7.18 4.26
N SER A 62 12.81 -7.65 3.33
CA SER A 62 12.99 -7.43 1.90
C SER A 62 11.65 -7.24 1.20
N GLY A 63 11.66 -6.95 -0.10
CA GLY A 63 10.46 -6.95 -0.93
C GLY A 63 9.80 -8.32 -1.02
N PRO A 64 8.73 -8.46 -1.82
CA PRO A 64 7.95 -9.70 -1.94
C PRO A 64 8.66 -10.84 -2.69
N ASP A 65 9.80 -10.58 -3.34
CA ASP A 65 10.57 -11.54 -4.14
C ASP A 65 11.69 -12.23 -3.32
N ASP A 66 11.86 -13.54 -3.50
CA ASP A 66 12.81 -14.36 -2.74
C ASP A 66 14.28 -14.20 -3.18
N ARG A 67 14.51 -13.93 -4.48
CA ARG A 67 15.86 -13.87 -5.07
C ARG A 67 16.71 -12.71 -4.58
N SER A 68 16.10 -11.63 -4.09
CA SER A 68 16.78 -10.43 -3.62
C SER A 68 16.96 -10.42 -2.10
N VAL A 69 16.44 -11.41 -1.37
CA VAL A 69 16.51 -11.42 0.12
C VAL A 69 17.95 -11.43 0.62
N GLU A 70 18.83 -12.16 -0.06
CA GLU A 70 20.22 -12.32 0.38
C GLU A 70 21.12 -11.14 -0.04
N THR A 71 20.81 -10.48 -1.17
CA THR A 71 21.58 -9.34 -1.70
C THR A 71 21.07 -8.00 -1.17
N ASP A 72 19.75 -7.81 -1.14
CA ASP A 72 19.10 -6.51 -0.90
C ASP A 72 18.26 -6.50 0.39
N GLY A 73 18.11 -7.65 1.05
CA GLY A 73 17.35 -7.76 2.29
C GLY A 73 18.13 -7.21 3.49
N PHE A 74 17.48 -6.35 4.26
CA PHE A 74 18.02 -5.77 5.48
C PHE A 74 17.99 -6.78 6.63
N ILE A 75 19.11 -6.97 7.31
CA ILE A 75 19.18 -7.82 8.50
C ILE A 75 18.32 -7.21 9.59
N VAL A 76 17.50 -8.05 10.22
CA VAL A 76 16.74 -7.66 11.41
C VAL A 76 17.69 -7.67 12.61
N SER A 77 17.91 -6.49 13.20
CA SER A 77 18.84 -6.33 14.32
C SER A 77 18.21 -6.69 15.66
N GLU A 78 16.92 -6.43 15.82
CA GLU A 78 16.18 -6.71 17.05
C GLU A 78 14.79 -7.24 16.71
N THR A 79 14.31 -8.17 17.53
CA THR A 79 12.93 -8.63 17.49
C THR A 79 12.34 -8.59 18.90
N VAL A 80 11.13 -8.07 19.00
CA VAL A 80 10.33 -8.09 20.22
C VAL A 80 9.00 -8.72 19.85
N GLN A 81 8.69 -9.86 20.46
CA GLN A 81 7.42 -10.53 20.25
C GLN A 81 6.49 -10.25 21.43
N ASN A 82 5.29 -9.75 21.13
CA ASN A 82 4.22 -9.59 22.11
C ASN A 82 3.01 -10.42 21.66
N GLY A 83 2.80 -11.57 22.30
CA GLY A 83 1.83 -12.58 21.85
C GLY A 83 2.19 -13.08 20.45
N SER A 84 1.34 -12.79 19.47
CA SER A 84 1.59 -13.13 18.06
C SER A 84 2.00 -11.93 17.20
N LEU A 85 2.18 -10.75 17.78
CA LEU A 85 2.72 -9.58 17.07
C LEU A 85 4.24 -9.58 17.21
N LEU A 86 4.95 -9.59 16.09
CA LEU A 86 6.40 -9.48 16.05
C LEU A 86 6.78 -8.07 15.60
N THR A 87 7.29 -7.28 16.53
CA THR A 87 7.96 -6.03 16.21
C THR A 87 9.42 -6.32 15.90
N LEU A 88 9.92 -5.76 14.81
CA LEU A 88 11.28 -5.94 14.35
C LEU A 88 11.92 -4.60 14.02
N ARG A 89 13.21 -4.47 14.34
CA ARG A 89 14.03 -3.31 14.00
C ARG A 89 15.01 -3.70 12.92
N VAL A 90 15.08 -2.90 11.88
CA VAL A 90 16.12 -2.90 10.84
C VAL A 90 16.79 -1.55 10.84
N ALA A 91 17.83 -1.39 10.02
CA ALA A 91 18.47 -0.11 9.83
C ALA A 91 17.44 1.01 9.52
N GLU A 92 17.52 2.15 10.18
CA GLU A 92 16.57 3.27 10.04
C GLU A 92 16.52 3.82 8.61
N PHE A 93 17.65 3.75 7.89
CA PHE A 93 17.73 4.13 6.49
C PHE A 93 17.09 3.10 5.54
N ALA A 94 16.66 1.93 6.04
CA ALA A 94 15.97 0.92 5.24
C ALA A 94 14.66 1.48 4.66
N ASP A 95 14.54 1.38 3.34
CA ASP A 95 13.34 1.77 2.61
C ASP A 95 12.89 0.66 1.67
N VAL A 96 12.25 -0.35 2.27
CA VAL A 96 11.72 -1.49 1.54
C VAL A 96 10.29 -1.19 1.12
N ALA A 97 10.06 -1.06 -0.18
CA ALA A 97 8.72 -0.99 -0.77
C ALA A 97 8.03 -2.36 -0.64
N ASP A 98 6.78 -2.36 -0.16
CA ASP A 98 6.00 -3.56 0.17
C ASP A 98 6.81 -4.57 1.02
N ALA A 99 7.26 -4.09 2.18
CA ALA A 99 8.13 -4.82 3.07
C ALA A 99 7.51 -6.15 3.53
N HIS A 100 8.28 -7.21 3.42
CA HIS A 100 7.97 -8.55 3.91
C HIS A 100 9.10 -9.06 4.79
N LEU A 101 8.71 -9.73 5.87
CA LEU A 101 9.67 -10.45 6.70
C LEU A 101 9.95 -11.82 6.07
N TRP A 102 11.24 -12.12 5.96
CA TRP A 102 11.78 -13.37 5.48
C TRP A 102 12.60 -14.04 6.57
N MET A 103 12.53 -15.37 6.61
CA MET A 103 13.29 -16.20 7.52
C MET A 103 14.04 -17.25 6.71
N LEU A 104 15.31 -17.48 7.01
CA LEU A 104 16.06 -18.57 6.41
C LEU A 104 15.61 -19.89 7.05
N LYS A 105 14.61 -20.53 6.47
CA LYS A 105 14.03 -21.76 7.01
C LYS A 105 15.01 -22.91 6.82
N GLN A 106 15.41 -23.53 7.92
CA GLN A 106 16.16 -24.77 7.92
C GLN A 106 15.33 -25.92 7.32
N PRO A 107 15.97 -26.94 6.71
CA PRO A 107 15.26 -28.10 6.20
C PRO A 107 14.48 -28.81 7.33
N PRO A 108 13.34 -29.47 7.04
CA PRO A 108 12.53 -30.17 8.05
C PRO A 108 13.32 -31.17 8.90
N THR A 109 14.37 -31.75 8.32
CA THR A 109 15.25 -32.74 8.98
C THR A 109 16.29 -32.13 9.91
N PHE A 110 16.56 -30.81 9.85
CA PHE A 110 17.67 -30.17 10.56
C PHE A 110 17.69 -30.46 12.07
N LEU A 111 16.55 -30.31 12.74
CA LEU A 111 16.44 -30.56 14.18
C LEU A 111 16.57 -32.06 14.52
N ILE A 112 16.18 -32.94 13.60
CA ILE A 112 16.26 -34.40 13.77
C ILE A 112 17.70 -34.85 13.55
N GLU A 113 18.39 -34.30 12.55
CA GLU A 113 19.82 -34.51 12.28
C GLU A 113 20.68 -34.06 13.47
N ALA A 114 20.43 -32.87 14.01
CA ALA A 114 21.12 -32.38 15.22
C ALA A 114 20.89 -33.28 16.43
N LEU A 115 19.68 -33.84 16.59
CA LEU A 115 19.35 -34.79 17.65
C LEU A 115 20.07 -36.12 17.47
N ARG A 116 20.04 -36.65 16.25
CA ARG A 116 20.71 -37.89 15.84
C ARG A 116 22.22 -37.81 16.08
N ASP A 117 22.84 -36.72 15.64
CA ASP A 117 24.27 -36.47 15.88
C ASP A 117 24.60 -36.24 17.35
N GLY A 118 23.72 -35.56 18.08
CA GLY A 118 23.86 -35.37 19.53
C GLY A 118 23.86 -36.71 20.27
N ILE A 119 22.92 -37.62 19.96
CA ILE A 119 22.83 -38.95 20.55
C ILE A 119 24.03 -39.82 20.16
N ALA A 120 24.44 -39.79 18.89
CA ALA A 120 25.59 -40.55 18.41
C ALA A 120 26.91 -40.12 19.06
N ARG A 121 27.06 -38.83 19.39
CA ARG A 121 28.23 -38.26 20.09
C ARG A 121 28.14 -38.37 21.61
N LEU A 122 26.99 -38.75 22.16
CA LEU A 122 26.82 -38.87 23.60
C LEU A 122 27.75 -39.98 24.11
N GLY A 123 28.68 -39.65 25.00
CA GLY A 123 29.61 -40.61 25.61
C GLY A 123 28.91 -41.59 26.56
N GLU A 124 29.67 -42.28 27.41
CA GLU A 124 29.07 -43.04 28.51
C GLU A 124 28.59 -42.08 29.60
N HIS A 125 27.28 -41.90 29.68
CA HIS A 125 26.63 -41.06 30.70
C HIS A 125 25.69 -41.92 31.56
N PRO A 126 25.98 -42.09 32.87
CA PRO A 126 25.26 -43.04 33.71
C PRO A 126 23.78 -42.69 33.89
N LEU A 127 23.44 -41.40 33.96
CA LEU A 127 22.04 -40.96 34.11
C LEU A 127 21.20 -41.23 32.86
N ALA A 128 21.72 -40.94 31.67
CA ALA A 128 21.03 -41.27 30.42
C ALA A 128 20.92 -42.79 30.21
N ALA A 129 21.95 -43.55 30.59
CA ALA A 129 21.90 -45.02 30.55
C ALA A 129 20.85 -45.58 31.52
N ALA A 130 20.73 -45.03 32.73
CA ALA A 130 19.71 -45.42 33.70
C ALA A 130 18.29 -45.12 33.18
N LEU A 131 18.08 -43.96 32.55
CA LEU A 131 16.81 -43.62 31.91
C LEU A 131 16.49 -44.55 30.73
N ALA A 132 17.47 -44.83 29.87
CA ALA A 132 17.32 -45.77 28.75
C ALA A 132 16.96 -47.19 29.23
N ALA A 133 17.53 -47.62 30.37
CA ALA A 133 17.28 -48.92 31.00
C ALA A 133 16.03 -48.96 31.91
N ARG A 134 15.36 -47.82 32.13
CA ARG A 134 14.19 -47.69 33.04
C ARG A 134 14.54 -47.97 34.52
N THR A 135 15.79 -47.81 34.90
CA THR A 135 16.29 -47.98 36.28
C THR A 135 16.50 -46.63 36.95
N ILE A 136 15.54 -45.72 36.78
CA ILE A 136 15.59 -44.36 37.32
C ILE A 136 15.34 -44.33 38.83
N GLY A 137 15.65 -43.20 39.45
CA GLY A 137 15.66 -43.00 40.91
C GLY A 137 17.02 -42.50 41.38
N GLY A 138 17.14 -42.36 42.70
CA GLY A 138 18.37 -41.92 43.37
C GLY A 138 18.08 -41.36 44.77
N ALA A 139 19.09 -40.80 45.42
CA ALA A 139 18.94 -40.24 46.76
C ALA A 139 18.29 -38.85 46.68
N ALA A 140 17.25 -38.63 47.48
CA ALA A 140 16.65 -37.29 47.64
C ALA A 140 17.60 -36.38 48.43
N GLY A 141 17.51 -35.07 48.18
CA GLY A 141 18.17 -34.05 49.01
C GLY A 141 17.71 -34.12 50.47
N LEU A 142 18.59 -33.77 51.41
CA LEU A 142 18.33 -33.78 52.86
C LEU A 142 17.92 -32.40 53.39
N GLU A 143 17.63 -31.47 52.50
CA GLU A 143 17.34 -30.09 52.83
C GLU A 143 15.99 -29.92 53.54
N PRO A 144 15.88 -28.89 54.41
CA PRO A 144 14.60 -28.52 54.97
C PRO A 144 13.64 -28.01 53.89
N ASP A 145 12.36 -28.29 54.09
CA ASP A 145 11.31 -27.93 53.15
C ASP A 145 11.14 -26.40 53.07
N PRO A 146 11.04 -25.83 51.86
CA PRO A 146 10.78 -24.41 51.70
C PRO A 146 9.45 -24.02 52.37
N PRO A 147 9.36 -22.82 53.00
CA PRO A 147 8.11 -22.37 53.62
C PRO A 147 6.96 -22.32 52.61
N GLY A 148 5.82 -22.88 53.00
CA GLY A 148 4.60 -22.90 52.18
C GLY A 148 4.54 -24.01 51.12
N PHE A 149 5.56 -24.88 51.03
CA PHE A 149 5.50 -26.05 50.16
C PHE A 149 4.66 -27.15 50.83
N HIS A 150 3.78 -27.75 50.03
CA HIS A 150 3.09 -28.98 50.42
C HIS A 150 4.02 -30.18 50.26
N THR A 151 3.70 -31.31 50.90
CA THR A 151 4.57 -32.51 50.95
C THR A 151 5.08 -32.93 49.56
N ALA A 152 4.20 -33.00 48.55
CA ALA A 152 4.59 -33.39 47.20
C ALA A 152 5.51 -32.36 46.51
N GLN A 153 5.32 -31.06 46.77
CA GLN A 153 6.20 -30.01 46.25
C GLN A 153 7.56 -30.05 46.94
N ALA A 154 7.59 -30.35 48.24
CA ALA A 154 8.81 -30.58 49.01
C ALA A 154 9.59 -31.80 48.49
N ASP A 155 8.90 -32.91 48.18
CA ASP A 155 9.52 -34.09 47.57
C ASP A 155 10.12 -33.77 46.19
N ALA A 156 9.38 -33.05 45.35
CA ALA A 156 9.87 -32.63 44.03
C ALA A 156 11.08 -31.68 44.14
N TYR A 157 11.07 -30.77 45.13
CA TYR A 157 12.19 -29.89 45.45
C TYR A 157 13.43 -30.68 45.90
N ARG A 158 13.27 -31.63 46.82
CA ARG A 158 14.35 -32.52 47.28
C ARG A 158 14.89 -33.38 46.13
N ALA A 159 14.05 -33.80 45.19
CA ALA A 159 14.50 -34.51 43.99
C ALA A 159 15.44 -33.66 43.11
N CYS A 160 15.17 -32.35 42.99
CA CYS A 160 16.05 -31.41 42.26
C CYS A 160 17.42 -31.22 42.94
N LEU A 161 17.50 -31.32 44.27
CA LEU A 161 18.74 -31.15 45.03
C LEU A 161 19.50 -32.48 45.25
N GLY A 162 18.83 -33.61 45.05
CA GLY A 162 19.34 -34.95 45.26
C GLY A 162 20.33 -35.42 44.19
N GLU A 163 20.37 -36.73 43.96
CA GLU A 163 21.17 -37.40 42.93
C GLU A 163 20.30 -38.35 42.10
N GLY A 164 20.70 -38.65 40.87
CA GLY A 164 20.02 -39.62 40.01
C GLY A 164 19.02 -38.99 39.04
N VAL A 165 18.08 -39.81 38.55
CA VAL A 165 17.05 -39.37 37.59
C VAL A 165 15.67 -39.49 38.23
N HIS A 166 14.95 -38.37 38.32
CA HIS A 166 13.62 -38.33 38.95
C HIS A 166 12.56 -37.82 37.98
N LEU A 167 11.36 -38.38 38.07
CA LEU A 167 10.17 -37.88 37.38
C LEU A 167 9.35 -37.01 38.34
N VAL A 168 8.84 -35.89 37.85
CA VAL A 168 7.83 -35.11 38.56
C VAL A 168 6.61 -34.98 37.66
N TRP A 169 5.58 -35.73 37.98
CA TRP A 169 4.30 -35.56 37.32
C TRP A 169 3.51 -34.47 38.03
N GLY A 170 3.20 -33.41 37.29
CA GLY A 170 2.38 -32.31 37.82
C GLY A 170 1.31 -31.92 36.82
N PRO A 171 0.02 -32.17 37.11
CA PRO A 171 -1.09 -31.56 36.40
C PRO A 171 -1.04 -30.02 36.37
N PRO A 172 -1.89 -29.36 35.56
CA PRO A 172 -2.06 -27.91 35.52
C PRO A 172 -2.26 -27.27 36.89
N GLY A 173 -1.59 -26.14 37.15
CA GLY A 173 -1.80 -25.36 38.37
C GLY A 173 -1.20 -25.94 39.66
N THR A 174 -0.45 -27.05 39.60
CA THR A 174 0.04 -27.77 40.79
C THR A 174 1.37 -27.27 41.38
N GLY A 175 1.93 -26.20 40.82
CA GLY A 175 3.14 -25.57 41.34
C GLY A 175 4.47 -26.16 40.82
N LYS A 176 4.49 -26.90 39.71
CA LYS A 176 5.75 -27.34 39.05
C LYS A 176 6.76 -26.20 38.91
N THR A 177 6.31 -25.07 38.37
CA THR A 177 7.13 -23.86 38.16
C THR A 177 7.59 -23.24 39.48
N MET A 178 6.79 -23.33 40.56
CA MET A 178 7.17 -22.88 41.90
C MET A 178 8.32 -23.74 42.46
N VAL A 179 8.24 -25.06 42.29
CA VAL A 179 9.31 -26.00 42.66
C VAL A 179 10.59 -25.69 41.89
N LEU A 180 10.50 -25.55 40.55
CA LEU A 180 11.63 -25.21 39.70
C LEU A 180 12.30 -23.90 40.12
N LYS A 181 11.49 -22.83 40.29
CA LYS A 181 11.96 -21.52 40.74
C LYS A 181 12.80 -21.63 42.00
N ARG A 182 12.27 -22.28 43.04
CA ARG A 182 12.94 -22.37 44.33
C ARG A 182 14.19 -23.25 44.28
N ALA A 183 14.10 -24.40 43.61
CA ALA A 183 15.22 -25.32 43.43
C ALA A 183 16.38 -24.64 42.69
N ILE A 184 16.09 -24.00 41.55
CA ILE A 184 17.11 -23.32 40.73
C ILE A 184 17.82 -22.23 41.54
N GLY A 185 17.08 -21.39 42.27
CA GLY A 185 17.68 -20.34 43.09
C GLY A 185 18.66 -20.88 44.13
N ASP A 186 18.29 -21.97 44.83
CA ASP A 186 19.15 -22.59 45.84
C ASP A 186 20.33 -23.36 45.22
N LEU A 187 20.17 -23.95 44.03
CA LEU A 187 21.26 -24.59 43.27
C LEU A 187 22.31 -23.57 42.81
N ILE A 188 21.87 -22.42 42.25
CA ILE A 188 22.77 -21.33 41.84
C ILE A 188 23.53 -20.77 43.03
N ALA A 189 22.85 -20.54 44.16
CA ALA A 189 23.47 -20.03 45.39
C ALA A 189 24.57 -20.97 45.94
N ARG A 190 24.52 -22.26 45.59
CA ARG A 190 25.56 -23.27 45.93
C ARG A 190 26.69 -23.34 44.91
N GLY A 191 26.66 -22.49 43.88
CA GLY A 191 27.62 -22.49 42.78
C GLY A 191 27.42 -23.61 41.76
N GLN A 192 26.31 -24.36 41.82
CA GLN A 192 26.06 -25.45 40.87
C GLN A 192 25.62 -24.90 39.51
N ARG A 193 25.98 -25.62 38.45
CA ARG A 193 25.61 -25.28 37.08
C ARG A 193 24.35 -26.03 36.68
N VAL A 194 23.30 -25.29 36.32
CA VAL A 194 21.98 -25.81 35.97
C VAL A 194 21.68 -25.57 34.50
N LEU A 195 21.25 -26.62 33.80
CA LEU A 195 20.61 -26.51 32.49
C LEU A 195 19.10 -26.67 32.66
N LEU A 196 18.35 -25.63 32.37
CA LEU A 196 16.89 -25.68 32.28
C LEU A 196 16.48 -25.76 30.81
N VAL A 197 15.83 -26.85 30.43
CA VAL A 197 15.32 -27.06 29.08
C VAL A 197 13.82 -27.34 29.07
N SER A 198 13.13 -26.90 28.01
CA SER A 198 11.73 -27.27 27.78
C SER A 198 11.41 -27.41 26.29
N ALA A 199 10.26 -28.01 25.97
CA ALA A 199 9.77 -28.14 24.61
C ALA A 199 9.37 -26.79 23.99
N THR A 200 8.96 -25.80 24.78
CA THR A 200 8.50 -24.47 24.29
C THR A 200 9.21 -23.32 25.00
N ASN A 201 9.42 -22.20 24.31
CA ASN A 201 10.04 -21.00 24.89
C ASN A 201 9.22 -20.41 26.05
N VAL A 202 7.89 -20.40 25.95
CA VAL A 202 7.00 -19.90 27.01
C VAL A 202 7.22 -20.66 28.31
N ALA A 203 7.35 -21.99 28.25
CA ALA A 203 7.62 -22.80 29.43
C ALA A 203 8.99 -22.46 30.05
N VAL A 204 10.02 -22.27 29.22
CA VAL A 204 11.34 -21.80 29.68
C VAL A 204 11.24 -20.45 30.39
N ASP A 205 10.53 -19.49 29.79
CA ASP A 205 10.44 -18.13 30.33
C ASP A 205 9.62 -18.09 31.64
N ASN A 206 8.54 -18.86 31.73
CA ASN A 206 7.74 -18.97 32.96
C ASN A 206 8.57 -19.56 34.10
N ALA A 207 9.33 -20.63 33.83
CA ALA A 207 10.24 -21.23 34.80
C ALA A 207 11.36 -20.27 35.21
N LEU A 208 11.88 -19.48 34.27
CA LEU A 208 12.95 -18.51 34.50
C LEU A 208 12.50 -17.27 35.28
N LEU A 209 11.36 -16.68 34.90
CA LEU A 209 10.83 -15.44 35.49
C LEU A 209 10.65 -15.58 37.01
N GLY A 210 10.27 -16.77 37.46
CA GLY A 210 10.20 -17.10 38.87
C GLY A 210 11.51 -16.84 39.61
N VAL A 211 12.62 -17.34 39.05
CA VAL A 211 13.98 -17.22 39.61
C VAL A 211 14.45 -15.77 39.58
N VAL A 212 14.22 -15.08 38.45
CA VAL A 212 14.66 -13.70 38.25
C VAL A 212 14.03 -12.75 39.27
N ARG A 213 12.72 -12.91 39.53
CA ARG A 213 11.97 -12.08 40.49
C ARG A 213 12.46 -12.17 41.94
N GLU A 214 13.16 -13.24 42.33
CA GLU A 214 13.73 -13.36 43.68
C GLU A 214 15.03 -12.57 43.87
N LYS A 215 15.68 -12.14 42.77
CA LYS A 215 16.92 -11.35 42.78
C LYS A 215 18.04 -11.96 43.66
N ARG A 216 18.17 -13.29 43.61
CA ARG A 216 19.21 -14.06 44.33
C ARG A 216 20.41 -14.46 43.46
N HIS A 217 20.61 -13.75 42.35
CA HIS A 217 21.68 -14.04 41.39
C HIS A 217 22.40 -12.74 41.06
N ASP A 218 23.69 -12.85 40.75
CA ASP A 218 24.48 -11.73 40.25
C ASP A 218 24.29 -11.56 38.72
N PRO A 219 24.47 -10.34 38.17
CA PRO A 219 24.41 -10.12 36.72
C PRO A 219 25.38 -11.05 35.98
N GLY A 220 24.89 -11.78 34.97
CA GLY A 220 25.71 -12.73 34.22
C GLY A 220 25.64 -14.19 34.70
N GLU A 221 25.09 -14.45 35.89
CA GLU A 221 24.92 -15.83 36.38
C GLU A 221 23.77 -16.58 35.71
N ILE A 222 22.80 -15.85 35.19
CA ILE A 222 21.64 -16.42 34.50
C ILE A 222 21.72 -15.99 33.04
N VAL A 223 21.50 -16.93 32.12
CA VAL A 223 21.38 -16.63 30.70
C VAL A 223 20.20 -17.34 30.08
N ARG A 224 19.35 -16.56 29.41
CA ARG A 224 18.29 -17.05 28.54
C ARG A 224 18.78 -17.11 27.11
N VAL A 225 18.89 -18.32 26.56
CA VAL A 225 19.37 -18.56 25.18
C VAL A 225 18.20 -18.83 24.26
N GLY A 226 18.08 -18.03 23.20
CA GLY A 226 16.91 -18.02 22.30
C GLY A 226 15.94 -16.88 22.63
N PRO A 227 15.00 -16.58 21.72
CA PRO A 227 14.12 -15.42 21.85
C PRO A 227 13.12 -15.59 23.02
N PRO A 228 13.11 -14.68 24.01
CA PRO A 228 12.12 -14.68 25.08
C PRO A 228 10.73 -14.27 24.57
N HIS A 229 9.67 -14.90 25.09
CA HIS A 229 8.27 -14.54 24.87
C HIS A 229 7.71 -13.60 25.93
N LEU A 230 8.19 -13.72 27.17
CA LEU A 230 7.73 -12.85 28.26
C LEU A 230 8.52 -11.53 28.21
N LYS A 231 7.78 -10.42 28.19
CA LYS A 231 8.35 -9.07 28.11
C LYS A 231 9.37 -8.82 29.22
N GLU A 232 9.05 -9.25 30.45
CA GLU A 232 9.95 -9.08 31.60
C GLU A 232 11.28 -9.84 31.46
N VAL A 233 11.32 -10.93 30.68
CA VAL A 233 12.56 -11.67 30.39
C VAL A 233 13.28 -11.05 29.20
N ALA A 234 12.55 -10.59 28.18
CA ALA A 234 13.10 -9.96 26.98
C ALA A 234 13.85 -8.66 27.30
N GLU A 235 13.29 -7.84 28.20
CA GLU A 235 13.80 -6.51 28.55
C GLU A 235 14.82 -6.51 29.70
N ASP A 236 15.12 -7.65 30.32
CA ASP A 236 16.07 -7.74 31.42
C ASP A 236 17.51 -7.96 30.90
N PRO A 237 18.40 -6.95 30.99
CA PRO A 237 19.77 -7.05 30.50
C PRO A 237 20.66 -7.98 31.33
N SER A 238 20.21 -8.42 32.52
CA SER A 238 20.95 -9.35 33.37
C SER A 238 20.76 -10.82 32.97
N VAL A 239 19.78 -11.11 32.10
CA VAL A 239 19.32 -12.47 31.75
C VAL A 239 19.25 -12.68 30.23
N SER A 240 18.80 -11.67 29.49
CA SER A 240 18.59 -11.75 28.03
C SER A 240 19.91 -11.79 27.27
N LEU A 241 20.24 -12.93 26.65
CA LEU A 241 21.49 -13.10 25.91
C LEU A 241 21.73 -12.01 24.84
N PRO A 242 20.75 -11.60 24.02
CA PRO A 242 20.92 -10.49 23.09
C PRO A 242 21.34 -9.18 23.77
N LEU A 243 20.70 -8.80 24.87
CA LEU A 243 21.02 -7.57 25.60
C LEU A 243 22.38 -7.64 26.28
N MET A 244 22.76 -8.80 26.82
CA MET A 244 24.09 -9.00 27.42
C MET A 244 25.21 -8.88 26.37
N VAL A 245 24.96 -9.38 25.15
CA VAL A 245 25.89 -9.24 24.02
C VAL A 245 25.97 -7.78 23.57
N GLN A 246 24.84 -7.10 23.44
CA GLN A 246 24.78 -5.68 23.10
C GLN A 246 25.54 -4.83 24.12
N ALA A 247 25.36 -5.09 25.42
CA ALA A 247 26.09 -4.39 26.48
C ALA A 247 27.60 -4.62 26.41
N ARG A 248 28.06 -5.82 26.04
CA ARG A 248 29.48 -6.10 25.80
C ARG A 248 30.04 -5.45 24.53
N LEU A 249 29.19 -5.20 23.54
CA LEU A 249 29.56 -4.65 22.24
C LEU A 249 29.08 -3.19 22.05
N ALA A 250 28.98 -2.44 23.16
CA ALA A 250 28.49 -1.07 23.15
C ALA A 250 29.29 -0.18 22.19
N GLU A 251 30.63 -0.26 22.20
CA GLU A 251 31.49 0.53 21.30
C GLU A 251 31.24 0.24 19.81
N THR A 252 31.13 -1.04 19.43
CA THR A 252 30.81 -1.43 18.04
C THR A 252 29.40 -0.97 17.67
N THR A 253 28.46 -1.04 18.61
CA THR A 253 27.07 -0.58 18.44
C THR A 253 27.02 0.93 18.20
N ASP A 254 27.72 1.72 19.01
CA ASP A 254 27.79 3.18 18.90
C ASP A 254 28.38 3.60 17.54
N ARG A 255 29.46 2.93 17.11
CA ARG A 255 30.07 3.18 15.79
C ARG A 255 29.10 2.89 14.65
N ARG A 256 28.34 1.79 14.73
CA ARG A 256 27.32 1.43 13.73
C ARG A 256 26.18 2.46 13.70
N SER A 257 25.68 2.87 14.87
CA SER A 257 24.62 3.88 15.00
C SER A 257 25.05 5.26 14.51
N ALA A 258 26.33 5.63 14.64
CA ALA A 258 26.85 6.88 14.08
C ALA A 258 26.78 6.92 12.55
N VAL A 259 27.19 5.83 11.88
CA VAL A 259 27.11 5.71 10.41
C VAL A 259 25.65 5.68 9.95
N GLU A 260 24.79 4.97 10.69
CA GLU A 260 23.35 4.91 10.43
C GLU A 260 22.68 6.29 10.52
N ALA A 261 22.99 7.07 11.56
CA ALA A 261 22.48 8.43 11.71
C ALA A 261 22.88 9.35 10.55
N GLU A 262 24.09 9.20 10.02
CA GLU A 262 24.54 9.95 8.84
C GLU A 262 23.75 9.55 7.58
N LEU A 263 23.52 8.25 7.36
CA LEU A 263 22.70 7.73 6.25
C LEU A 263 21.24 8.20 6.33
N VAL A 264 20.65 8.24 7.53
CA VAL A 264 19.31 8.79 7.76
C VAL A 264 19.27 10.29 7.45
N ALA A 265 20.28 11.05 7.88
CA ALA A 265 20.37 12.48 7.58
C ALA A 265 20.47 12.75 6.06
N ILE A 266 21.23 11.91 5.33
CA ILE A 266 21.30 11.94 3.86
C ILE A 266 19.92 11.69 3.24
N ARG A 267 19.21 10.65 3.67
CA ARG A 267 17.86 10.32 3.17
C ARG A 267 16.88 11.46 3.42
N ASN A 268 16.89 12.04 4.61
CA ASN A 268 16.00 13.14 4.98
C ASN A 268 16.24 14.38 4.12
N ARG A 269 17.51 14.75 3.87
CA ARG A 269 17.84 15.87 2.98
C ARG A 269 17.39 15.62 1.54
N ALA A 270 17.56 14.39 1.03
CA ALA A 270 17.07 14.01 -0.30
C ALA A 270 15.53 14.08 -0.39
N GLY A 271 14.81 13.59 0.63
CA GLY A 271 13.35 13.67 0.70
C GLY A 271 12.82 15.11 0.78
N GLN A 272 13.49 15.97 1.55
CA GLN A 272 13.17 17.41 1.60
C GLN A 272 13.36 18.09 0.24
N LEU A 273 14.46 17.78 -0.46
CA LEU A 273 14.68 18.32 -1.81
C LEU A 273 13.61 17.84 -2.79
N ALA A 274 13.25 16.56 -2.78
CA ALA A 274 12.21 16.03 -3.64
C ALA A 274 10.83 16.67 -3.39
N ALA A 275 10.47 16.91 -2.12
CA ALA A 275 9.24 17.62 -1.77
C ALA A 275 9.25 19.08 -2.26
N LEU A 276 10.39 19.78 -2.14
CA LEU A 276 10.56 21.14 -2.68
C LEU A 276 10.49 21.16 -4.21
N ASP A 277 11.17 20.23 -4.89
CA ASP A 277 11.12 20.14 -6.36
C ASP A 277 9.68 19.85 -6.85
N SER A 278 8.92 19.03 -6.13
CA SER A 278 7.50 18.80 -6.43
C SER A 278 6.62 20.03 -6.20
N ALA A 279 6.91 20.84 -5.18
CA ALA A 279 6.18 22.08 -4.90
C ALA A 279 6.50 23.20 -5.91
N LEU A 280 7.68 23.13 -6.54
CA LEU A 280 8.15 24.07 -7.58
C LEU A 280 7.71 23.71 -9.00
N VAL A 281 6.88 22.67 -9.17
CA VAL A 281 6.33 22.30 -10.49
C VAL A 281 5.50 23.47 -11.04
N GLY A 282 5.89 23.98 -12.22
CA GLY A 282 5.25 25.14 -12.86
C GLY A 282 5.89 26.49 -12.52
N PHE A 283 6.91 26.54 -11.66
CA PHE A 283 7.63 27.79 -11.37
C PHE A 283 8.70 28.08 -12.43
N ASP A 284 8.49 29.12 -13.23
CA ASP A 284 9.50 29.70 -14.13
C ASP A 284 10.42 30.66 -13.35
N ALA A 285 11.46 30.11 -12.72
CA ALA A 285 12.41 30.90 -11.95
C ALA A 285 13.13 31.99 -12.79
N PRO A 286 13.69 31.69 -13.99
CA PRO A 286 14.26 32.72 -14.86
C PRO A 286 13.28 33.84 -15.20
N GLY A 287 12.04 33.49 -15.57
CA GLY A 287 10.99 34.47 -15.88
C GLY A 287 10.61 35.33 -14.66
N TYR A 288 10.49 34.73 -13.48
CA TYR A 288 10.21 35.44 -12.23
C TYR A 288 11.32 36.44 -11.88
N PHE A 289 12.59 36.04 -11.94
CA PHE A 289 13.70 36.94 -11.62
C PHE A 289 13.83 38.08 -12.65
N ALA A 290 13.59 37.80 -13.94
CA ALA A 290 13.53 38.84 -14.97
C ALA A 290 12.36 39.82 -14.74
N ALA A 291 11.18 39.30 -14.36
CA ALA A 291 10.02 40.11 -14.01
C ALA A 291 10.29 40.99 -12.77
N GLN A 292 10.90 40.45 -11.72
CA GLN A 292 11.34 41.20 -10.54
C GLN A 292 12.32 42.31 -10.91
N GLN A 293 13.30 42.02 -11.78
CA GLN A 293 14.27 43.01 -12.23
C GLN A 293 13.60 44.12 -13.04
N LEU A 294 12.67 43.78 -13.94
CA LEU A 294 11.89 44.74 -14.73
C LEU A 294 11.09 45.69 -13.82
N LEU A 295 10.32 45.13 -12.87
CA LEU A 295 9.47 45.90 -11.96
C LEU A 295 10.26 46.76 -10.97
N ARG A 296 11.50 46.37 -10.63
CA ARG A 296 12.41 47.18 -9.79
C ARG A 296 13.19 48.22 -10.58
N THR A 297 13.21 48.13 -11.91
CA THR A 297 13.94 49.10 -12.75
C THR A 297 13.13 50.40 -12.80
N PRO A 298 13.68 51.52 -12.31
CA PRO A 298 12.94 52.78 -12.25
C PRO A 298 12.40 53.20 -13.62
N GLY A 299 11.10 53.52 -13.69
CA GLY A 299 10.45 53.89 -14.94
C GLY A 299 10.14 52.71 -15.85
N GLN A 300 10.27 51.47 -15.39
CA GLN A 300 9.77 50.26 -16.07
C GLN A 300 8.79 49.45 -15.20
N ASP A 301 8.57 49.90 -13.96
CA ASP A 301 7.47 49.46 -13.11
C ASP A 301 6.11 49.68 -13.80
N LEU A 302 5.11 48.92 -13.34
CA LEU A 302 3.77 48.90 -13.93
C LEU A 302 3.14 50.30 -13.97
N ASP A 303 3.18 51.03 -12.86
CA ASP A 303 2.58 52.37 -12.75
C ASP A 303 3.23 53.34 -13.73
N SER A 304 4.56 53.37 -13.81
CA SER A 304 5.30 54.19 -14.76
C SER A 304 5.08 53.78 -16.22
N ALA A 305 4.92 52.49 -16.50
CA ALA A 305 4.66 51.99 -17.84
C ALA A 305 3.23 52.34 -18.31
N LEU A 306 2.23 52.20 -17.44
CA LEU A 306 0.85 52.61 -17.70
C LEU A 306 0.76 54.13 -17.90
N ALA A 307 1.34 54.92 -17.00
CA ALA A 307 1.34 56.38 -17.13
C ALA A 307 1.99 56.87 -18.44
N ARG A 308 3.04 56.21 -18.93
CA ARG A 308 3.63 56.51 -20.23
C ARG A 308 2.75 56.08 -21.40
N SER A 309 2.04 54.96 -21.29
CA SER A 309 1.08 54.52 -22.31
C SER A 309 -0.05 55.53 -22.44
N ASP A 310 -0.65 55.94 -21.32
CA ASP A 310 -1.72 56.94 -21.28
C ASP A 310 -1.25 58.28 -21.86
N ALA A 311 -0.09 58.76 -21.43
CA ALA A 311 0.45 60.02 -21.93
C ALA A 311 0.81 59.96 -23.44
N ALA A 312 1.23 58.81 -23.95
CA ALA A 312 1.50 58.62 -25.38
C ALA A 312 0.20 58.49 -26.19
N ASP A 313 -0.86 57.91 -25.62
CA ASP A 313 -2.20 57.86 -26.18
C ASP A 313 -2.80 59.26 -26.34
N ASP A 314 -2.73 60.08 -25.29
CA ASP A 314 -3.18 61.47 -25.33
C ASP A 314 -2.42 62.29 -26.39
N ARG A 315 -1.10 62.13 -26.46
CA ARG A 315 -0.26 62.80 -27.48
C ARG A 315 -0.64 62.35 -28.89
N TYR A 316 -0.87 61.06 -29.11
CA TYR A 316 -1.30 60.56 -30.41
C TYR A 316 -2.67 61.14 -30.80
N ALA A 317 -3.65 61.11 -29.90
CA ALA A 317 -4.97 61.67 -30.12
C ALA A 317 -4.90 63.17 -30.51
N GLN A 318 -4.06 63.96 -29.83
CA GLN A 318 -3.82 65.35 -30.19
C GLN A 318 -3.24 65.50 -31.61
N THR A 319 -2.20 64.72 -31.94
CA THR A 319 -1.55 64.83 -33.27
C THR A 319 -2.47 64.41 -34.42
N VAL A 320 -3.41 63.50 -34.17
CA VAL A 320 -4.46 63.14 -35.14
C VAL A 320 -5.39 64.33 -35.42
N GLN A 321 -5.77 65.09 -34.38
CA GLN A 321 -6.56 66.31 -34.53
C GLN A 321 -5.78 67.39 -35.32
N ASP A 322 -4.50 67.58 -35.01
CA ASP A 322 -3.65 68.56 -35.70
C ASP A 322 -3.51 68.25 -37.20
N VAL A 323 -3.40 66.96 -37.58
CA VAL A 323 -3.40 66.52 -38.98
C VAL A 323 -4.72 66.86 -39.66
N ALA A 324 -5.85 66.62 -38.99
CA ALA A 324 -7.17 66.92 -39.55
C ALA A 324 -7.34 68.43 -39.80
N GLN A 325 -6.91 69.27 -38.86
CA GLN A 325 -6.95 70.73 -38.99
C GLN A 325 -6.02 71.23 -40.13
N ALA A 326 -4.79 70.74 -40.20
CA ALA A 326 -3.84 71.12 -41.24
C ALA A 326 -4.35 70.72 -42.64
N ALA A 327 -4.92 69.52 -42.77
CA ALA A 327 -5.49 69.05 -44.04
C ALA A 327 -6.69 69.88 -44.49
N ALA A 328 -7.55 70.32 -43.56
CA ALA A 328 -8.66 71.21 -43.86
C ALA A 328 -8.18 72.59 -44.35
N ALA A 329 -7.15 73.16 -43.71
CA ALA A 329 -6.55 74.43 -44.11
C ALA A 329 -5.87 74.35 -45.48
N ALA A 330 -5.14 73.26 -45.76
CA ALA A 330 -4.50 73.03 -47.06
C ALA A 330 -5.52 72.90 -48.19
N LYS A 331 -6.63 72.20 -47.95
CA LYS A 331 -7.74 72.11 -48.92
C LYS A 331 -8.34 73.49 -49.23
N ALA A 332 -8.63 74.30 -48.20
CA ALA A 332 -9.18 75.64 -48.37
C ALA A 332 -8.22 76.62 -49.07
N ALA A 333 -6.89 76.45 -48.94
CA ALA A 333 -5.90 77.23 -49.67
C ALA A 333 -5.77 76.78 -51.13
N SER A 334 -5.81 75.47 -51.39
CA SER A 334 -5.81 74.92 -52.76
C SER A 334 -7.03 75.39 -53.55
N ASP A 335 -8.24 75.31 -52.97
CA ASP A 335 -9.48 75.73 -53.64
C ASP A 335 -9.43 77.22 -54.04
N ARG A 336 -8.78 78.07 -53.22
CA ARG A 336 -8.57 79.50 -53.52
C ARG A 336 -7.54 79.73 -54.63
N ALA A 337 -6.45 78.95 -54.66
CA ALA A 337 -5.45 79.04 -55.72
C ALA A 337 -6.02 78.57 -57.07
N ASP A 338 -6.86 77.53 -57.09
CA ASP A 338 -7.51 77.03 -58.30
C ASP A 338 -8.51 78.05 -58.88
N ALA A 339 -9.21 78.80 -58.03
CA ALA A 339 -10.13 79.86 -58.45
C ALA A 339 -9.44 81.02 -59.21
N ALA A 340 -8.11 81.12 -59.17
CA ALA A 340 -7.35 82.15 -59.87
C ALA A 340 -7.06 81.84 -61.36
N GLU A 341 -7.37 80.63 -61.87
CA GLU A 341 -7.06 80.21 -63.24
C GLU A 341 -7.63 81.12 -64.35
N PRO A 342 -8.86 81.66 -64.27
CA PRO A 342 -9.36 82.59 -65.29
C PRO A 342 -8.48 83.86 -65.43
N SER A 343 -7.95 84.37 -64.31
CA SER A 343 -7.02 85.51 -64.32
C SER A 343 -5.67 85.13 -64.92
N ARG A 344 -5.19 83.89 -64.68
CA ARG A 344 -3.95 83.38 -65.30
C ARG A 344 -4.07 83.33 -66.83
N GLN A 345 -5.22 82.93 -67.37
CA GLN A 345 -5.45 82.90 -68.83
C GLN A 345 -5.36 84.29 -69.46
N ILE A 346 -5.97 85.30 -68.82
CA ILE A 346 -5.91 86.69 -69.30
C ILE A 346 -4.46 87.19 -69.31
N TRP A 347 -3.69 86.93 -68.26
CA TRP A 347 -2.28 87.35 -68.21
C TRP A 347 -1.39 86.65 -69.25
N ARG A 348 -1.68 85.37 -69.60
CA ARG A 348 -0.98 84.67 -70.70
C ARG A 348 -1.24 85.34 -72.05
N GLU A 349 -2.47 85.83 -72.28
CA GLU A 349 -2.83 86.52 -73.53
C GLU A 349 -2.17 87.91 -73.62
N VAL A 350 -2.09 88.64 -72.51
CA VAL A 350 -1.34 89.90 -72.40
C VAL A 350 0.14 89.73 -72.76
N ASP A 351 0.78 88.64 -72.29
CA ASP A 351 2.19 88.35 -72.61
C ASP A 351 2.39 88.11 -74.11
N GLN A 352 1.47 87.40 -74.77
CA GLN A 352 1.55 87.13 -76.22
C GLN A 352 1.42 88.41 -77.05
N LEU A 353 0.48 89.28 -76.72
CA LEU A 353 0.26 90.55 -77.41
C LEU A 353 1.43 91.52 -77.21
N SER A 354 2.00 91.56 -76.00
CA SER A 354 3.17 92.39 -75.69
C SER A 354 4.38 91.98 -76.53
N ALA A 355 4.59 90.67 -76.72
CA ALA A 355 5.64 90.15 -77.60
C ALA A 355 5.40 90.50 -79.09
N GLU A 356 4.15 90.62 -79.54
CA GLU A 356 3.82 91.04 -80.92
C GLU A 356 4.15 92.53 -81.16
N ALA A 357 3.84 93.40 -80.21
CA ALA A 357 4.11 94.84 -80.31
C ALA A 357 5.62 95.15 -80.45
N VAL A 358 6.47 94.42 -79.72
CA VAL A 358 7.93 94.55 -79.82
C VAL A 358 8.45 94.19 -81.22
N ARG A 359 7.93 93.11 -81.82
CA ARG A 359 8.34 92.67 -83.17
C ARG A 359 8.00 93.69 -84.25
N VAL A 360 6.82 94.31 -84.17
CA VAL A 360 6.36 95.33 -85.14
C VAL A 360 7.24 96.58 -85.09
N ARG A 361 7.71 96.99 -83.90
CA ARG A 361 8.58 98.16 -83.72
C ARG A 361 9.93 97.98 -84.42
N GLN A 362 10.57 96.83 -84.19
CA GLN A 362 11.89 96.53 -84.76
C GLN A 362 11.88 96.50 -86.30
N ALA A 363 10.78 96.06 -86.91
CA ALA A 363 10.66 96.01 -88.38
C ALA A 363 10.63 97.41 -89.03
N ALA A 364 10.05 98.42 -88.37
CA ALA A 364 10.00 99.79 -88.89
C ALA A 364 11.32 100.54 -88.73
N GLU A 365 12.02 100.33 -87.61
CA GLU A 365 13.35 100.92 -87.36
C GLU A 365 14.37 100.47 -88.42
N HIS A 366 14.30 99.20 -88.86
CA HIS A 366 15.17 98.68 -89.91
C HIS A 366 14.99 99.41 -91.25
N ARG A 367 13.74 99.74 -91.62
CA ARG A 367 13.43 100.48 -92.86
C ARG A 367 13.89 101.94 -92.82
N ALA A 368 13.92 102.55 -91.64
CA ALA A 368 14.47 103.90 -91.46
C ALA A 368 15.99 103.95 -91.63
N ALA A 369 16.69 102.91 -91.19
CA ALA A 369 18.13 102.78 -91.39
C ALA A 369 18.48 102.66 -92.90
N ASP A 370 17.73 101.86 -93.67
CA ASP A 370 17.94 101.70 -95.12
C ASP A 370 17.86 103.05 -95.88
N ALA A 371 16.93 103.92 -95.50
CA ALA A 371 16.73 105.23 -96.14
C ALA A 371 17.88 106.23 -95.88
N LEU A 372 18.46 106.19 -94.68
CA LEU A 372 19.60 107.02 -94.31
C LEU A 372 20.86 106.66 -95.10
N VAL A 373 21.09 105.37 -95.32
CA VAL A 373 22.24 104.88 -96.10
C VAL A 373 22.15 105.36 -97.56
N ALA A 374 20.98 105.20 -98.20
CA ALA A 374 20.79 105.63 -99.59
C ALA A 374 20.96 107.15 -99.81
N ALA A 375 20.61 107.97 -98.81
CA ALA A 375 20.81 109.42 -98.88
C ALA A 375 22.29 109.84 -98.77
N ASP A 376 23.12 109.07 -98.06
CA ASP A 376 24.53 109.37 -97.89
C ASP A 376 25.35 109.11 -99.17
N GLU A 377 24.97 108.07 -99.92
CA GLU A 377 25.62 107.69 -101.19
C GLU A 377 25.56 108.78 -102.28
N CYS A 378 24.60 109.71 -102.20
CA CYS A 378 24.49 110.85 -103.13
C CYS A 378 25.58 111.92 -102.91
N ARG A 379 26.14 112.00 -101.71
CA ARG A 379 27.04 113.08 -101.27
C ARG A 379 28.39 113.11 -102.02
N PRO A 380 29.13 112.01 -102.19
CA PRO A 380 30.40 112.03 -102.94
C PRO A 380 30.19 112.39 -104.42
N LEU A 381 29.08 111.95 -105.01
CA LEU A 381 28.74 112.23 -106.41
C LEU A 381 28.46 113.72 -106.64
N ARG A 382 27.77 114.42 -105.71
CA ARG A 382 27.58 115.89 -105.77
C ARG A 382 28.89 116.66 -105.74
N ASN A 383 29.81 116.22 -104.90
CA ASN A 383 31.09 116.90 -104.73
C ASN A 383 31.96 116.79 -105.99
N GLN A 384 31.96 115.62 -106.63
CA GLN A 384 32.69 115.43 -107.88
C GLN A 384 32.12 116.27 -109.03
N VAL A 385 30.80 116.41 -109.16
CA VAL A 385 30.18 117.32 -110.15
C VAL A 385 30.62 118.77 -109.91
N LYS A 386 30.57 119.26 -108.66
CA LYS A 386 31.00 120.62 -108.30
C LYS A 386 32.48 120.89 -108.57
N GLU A 387 33.36 119.94 -108.27
CA GLU A 387 34.80 120.07 -108.54
C GLU A 387 35.12 120.22 -110.02
N TRP A 388 34.44 119.45 -110.88
CA TRP A 388 34.61 119.56 -112.33
C TRP A 388 34.05 120.86 -112.89
N GLU A 389 32.94 121.35 -112.33
CA GLU A 389 32.39 122.66 -112.67
C GLU A 389 33.35 123.79 -112.26
N ALA A 390 34.18 123.70 -111.23
CA ALA A 390 35.09 124.79 -110.87
C ALA A 390 36.29 125.02 -111.84
N LYS A 391 36.54 124.13 -112.81
CA LYS A 391 37.73 124.20 -113.68
C LYS A 391 37.60 125.22 -114.84
N GLY A 392 38.70 125.88 -115.19
CA GLY A 392 38.77 126.91 -116.25
C GLY A 392 38.43 126.41 -117.65
N ALA A 393 38.01 127.32 -118.54
CA ALA A 393 37.31 127.02 -119.82
C ALA A 393 37.96 125.94 -120.70
N VAL A 394 39.30 125.90 -120.79
CA VAL A 394 40.04 124.92 -121.61
C VAL A 394 40.00 123.51 -121.01
N ALA A 395 39.95 123.39 -119.67
CA ALA A 395 39.91 122.11 -118.96
C ALA A 395 38.50 121.47 -118.96
N ARG A 396 37.43 122.27 -118.88
CA ARG A 396 36.05 121.77 -119.06
C ARG A 396 35.80 121.22 -120.46
N TRP A 397 36.40 121.84 -121.49
CA TRP A 397 36.22 121.40 -122.88
C TRP A 397 36.86 120.02 -123.14
N ARG A 398 38.09 119.78 -122.64
CA ARG A 398 38.75 118.46 -122.74
C ARG A 398 38.10 117.35 -121.89
N GLY A 399 37.28 117.70 -120.88
CA GLY A 399 36.72 116.76 -119.89
C GLY A 399 35.21 116.54 -119.94
N LYS A 400 34.53 116.96 -121.01
CA LYS A 400 33.05 117.03 -121.09
C LYS A 400 32.33 115.69 -120.84
N GLU A 401 32.90 114.57 -121.29
CA GLU A 401 32.29 113.24 -121.09
C GLU A 401 32.29 112.78 -119.63
N LYS A 402 33.33 113.10 -118.85
CA LYS A 402 33.41 112.71 -117.43
C LYS A 402 32.41 113.49 -116.57
N LEU A 403 32.21 114.78 -116.85
CA LEU A 403 31.22 115.58 -116.12
C LEU A 403 29.79 115.07 -116.41
N ALA A 404 29.49 114.73 -117.65
CA ALA A 404 28.19 114.17 -118.02
C ALA A 404 27.92 112.80 -117.35
N ALA A 405 28.96 111.96 -117.22
CA ALA A 405 28.85 110.69 -116.49
C ALA A 405 28.54 110.89 -114.99
N PHE A 406 29.24 111.81 -114.30
CA PHE A 406 28.97 112.08 -112.89
C PHE A 406 27.61 112.74 -112.65
N GLN A 407 27.17 113.62 -113.55
CA GLN A 407 25.82 114.21 -113.46
C GLN A 407 24.72 113.14 -113.61
N LYS A 408 24.91 112.16 -114.51
CA LYS A 408 23.97 111.05 -114.65
C LYS A 408 23.95 110.13 -113.42
N GLN A 409 25.12 109.76 -112.89
CA GLN A 409 25.22 108.92 -111.69
C GLN A 409 24.60 109.59 -110.47
N LEU A 410 24.79 110.90 -110.32
CA LEU A 410 24.16 111.65 -109.24
C LEU A 410 22.63 111.63 -109.35
N ALA A 411 22.07 111.81 -110.55
CA ALA A 411 20.62 111.79 -110.75
C ALA A 411 20.00 110.42 -110.43
N ASP A 412 20.68 109.32 -110.79
CA ASP A 412 20.21 107.96 -110.48
C ASP A 412 20.26 107.67 -108.97
N ALA A 413 21.33 108.10 -108.27
CA ALA A 413 21.46 107.96 -106.83
C ALA A 413 20.42 108.79 -106.05
N GLU A 414 20.16 110.03 -106.47
CA GLU A 414 19.15 110.89 -105.85
C GLU A 414 17.74 110.31 -105.95
N LYS A 415 17.42 109.64 -107.08
CA LYS A 415 16.15 108.94 -107.26
C LYS A 415 16.01 107.72 -106.34
N GLN A 416 17.09 106.98 -106.12
CA GLN A 416 17.08 105.84 -105.19
C GLN A 416 16.92 106.29 -103.73
N ALA A 417 17.60 107.36 -103.32
CA ALA A 417 17.48 107.95 -101.98
C ALA A 417 16.04 108.40 -101.69
N GLU A 418 15.38 109.04 -102.64
CA GLU A 418 13.99 109.49 -102.48
C GLU A 418 13.01 108.30 -102.37
N THR A 419 13.23 107.24 -103.14
CA THR A 419 12.39 106.03 -103.08
C THR A 419 12.54 105.31 -101.73
N ALA A 420 13.75 105.24 -101.18
CA ALA A 420 14.02 104.63 -99.88
C ALA A 420 13.40 105.45 -98.73
N ARG A 421 13.47 106.78 -98.82
CA ARG A 421 12.83 107.70 -97.86
C ARG A 421 11.32 107.50 -97.79
N GLN A 422 10.63 107.41 -98.93
CA GLN A 422 9.18 107.23 -98.98
C GLN A 422 8.76 105.89 -98.34
N ARG A 423 9.50 104.80 -98.58
CA ARG A 423 9.24 103.49 -97.95
C ARG A 423 9.45 103.51 -96.44
N SER A 424 10.43 104.23 -95.93
CA SER A 424 10.66 104.43 -94.49
C SER A 424 9.49 105.17 -93.84
N GLU A 425 9.03 106.27 -94.44
CA GLU A 425 7.92 107.08 -93.92
C GLU A 425 6.58 106.30 -93.92
N GLU A 426 6.39 105.38 -94.87
CA GLU A 426 5.22 104.48 -94.92
C GLU A 426 5.30 103.34 -93.87
N ALA A 427 6.47 102.72 -93.70
CA ALA A 427 6.69 101.68 -92.69
C ALA A 427 6.53 102.22 -91.26
N HIS A 428 7.06 103.43 -90.99
CA HIS A 428 6.93 104.08 -89.69
C HIS A 428 5.48 104.41 -89.34
N ARG A 429 4.69 104.91 -90.31
CA ARG A 429 3.25 105.16 -90.11
C ARG A 429 2.48 103.88 -89.82
N THR A 430 2.75 102.81 -90.56
CA THR A 430 2.06 101.51 -90.39
C THR A 430 2.38 100.86 -89.05
N ALA A 431 3.65 100.86 -88.62
CA ALA A 431 4.04 100.30 -87.33
C ALA A 431 3.48 101.11 -86.14
N THR A 432 3.50 102.44 -86.23
CA THR A 432 2.93 103.31 -85.19
C THR A 432 1.44 103.04 -85.00
N ALA A 433 0.68 102.88 -86.09
CA ALA A 433 -0.75 102.56 -86.02
C ALA A 433 -1.00 101.16 -85.43
N ARG A 434 -0.22 100.13 -85.81
CA ARG A 434 -0.40 98.76 -85.31
C ARG A 434 0.00 98.59 -83.84
N ILE A 435 1.07 99.24 -83.40
CA ILE A 435 1.51 99.24 -82.00
C ILE A 435 0.45 99.91 -81.12
N ALA A 436 -0.12 101.04 -81.54
CA ALA A 436 -1.19 101.69 -80.78
C ALA A 436 -2.42 100.79 -80.58
N VAL A 437 -2.78 99.97 -81.58
CA VAL A 437 -3.88 98.99 -81.47
C VAL A 437 -3.53 97.84 -80.51
N LEU A 438 -2.29 97.34 -80.55
CA LEU A 438 -1.83 96.28 -79.65
C LEU A 438 -1.74 96.77 -78.20
N ASP A 439 -1.20 97.97 -77.97
CA ASP A 439 -1.07 98.57 -76.64
C ASP A 439 -2.45 98.86 -76.02
N ALA A 440 -3.41 99.35 -76.81
CA ALA A 440 -4.79 99.53 -76.34
C ALA A 440 -5.44 98.21 -75.91
N ARG A 441 -5.16 97.11 -76.62
CA ARG A 441 -5.70 95.78 -76.30
C ARG A 441 -5.01 95.13 -75.11
N ILE A 442 -3.70 95.33 -74.97
CA ILE A 442 -2.92 94.93 -73.78
C ILE A 442 -3.46 95.63 -72.54
N THR A 443 -3.72 96.93 -72.63
CA THR A 443 -4.26 97.74 -71.52
C THR A 443 -5.66 97.23 -71.15
N ALA A 444 -6.57 97.08 -72.12
CA ALA A 444 -7.91 96.59 -71.87
C ALA A 444 -7.95 95.16 -71.26
N LEU A 445 -7.11 94.25 -71.74
CA LEU A 445 -6.99 92.90 -71.16
C LEU A 445 -6.39 92.94 -69.75
N SER A 446 -5.38 93.76 -69.50
CA SER A 446 -4.77 93.92 -68.17
C SER A 446 -5.76 94.48 -67.15
N ASP A 447 -6.58 95.46 -67.54
CA ASP A 447 -7.59 96.08 -66.65
C ASP A 447 -8.78 95.15 -66.38
N SER A 448 -9.03 94.19 -67.27
CA SER A 448 -10.11 93.20 -67.10
C SER A 448 -9.72 91.98 -66.25
N ALA A 449 -8.44 91.82 -65.90
CA ALA A 449 -7.97 90.71 -65.09
C ALA A 449 -8.41 90.90 -63.61
N PRO A 450 -9.26 90.02 -63.05
CA PRO A 450 -9.75 90.18 -61.67
C PRO A 450 -8.68 90.13 -60.59
N LEU A 451 -7.57 89.42 -60.85
CA LEU A 451 -6.44 89.28 -59.94
C LEU A 451 -5.14 89.69 -60.63
N SER A 452 -4.32 90.45 -59.91
CA SER A 452 -2.96 90.80 -60.34
C SER A 452 -2.01 89.60 -60.25
N ARG A 453 -0.88 89.67 -60.98
CA ARG A 453 0.17 88.64 -60.95
C ARG A 453 0.71 88.38 -59.55
N GLU A 454 0.86 89.44 -58.76
CA GLU A 454 1.35 89.36 -57.37
C GLU A 454 0.35 88.63 -56.46
N GLN A 455 -0.95 88.91 -56.61
CA GLN A 455 -2.00 88.22 -55.86
C GLN A 455 -2.09 86.73 -56.20
N ILE A 456 -1.92 86.35 -57.46
CA ILE A 456 -1.88 84.93 -57.88
C ILE A 456 -0.66 84.24 -57.25
N GLY A 457 0.52 84.87 -57.29
CA GLY A 457 1.73 84.34 -56.66
C GLY A 457 1.59 84.15 -55.14
N HIS A 458 0.88 85.04 -54.45
CA HIS A 458 0.58 84.89 -53.03
C HIS A 458 -0.32 83.68 -52.71
N LEU A 459 -1.37 83.45 -53.51
CA LEU A 459 -2.28 82.31 -53.31
C LEU A 459 -1.57 80.97 -53.55
N ASP A 460 -0.73 80.88 -54.58
CA ASP A 460 0.04 79.66 -54.88
C ASP A 460 1.07 79.37 -53.77
N ALA A 461 1.72 80.40 -53.23
CA ALA A 461 2.64 80.27 -52.10
C ALA A 461 1.91 79.83 -50.80
N GLU A 462 0.71 80.33 -50.55
CA GLU A 462 -0.13 79.94 -49.40
C GLU A 462 -0.57 78.46 -49.50
N ALA A 463 -1.00 78.01 -50.69
CA ALA A 463 -1.35 76.61 -50.94
C ALA A 463 -0.16 75.66 -50.76
N ALA A 464 1.02 76.02 -51.28
CA ALA A 464 2.24 75.23 -51.09
C ALA A 464 2.67 75.17 -49.60
N ALA A 465 2.58 76.29 -48.87
CA ALA A 465 2.97 76.36 -47.46
C ALA A 465 2.05 75.52 -46.55
N THR A 466 0.74 75.57 -46.79
CA THR A 466 -0.26 74.80 -46.02
C THR A 466 -0.20 73.30 -46.34
N GLN A 467 0.10 72.92 -47.59
CA GLN A 467 0.37 71.53 -47.96
C GLN A 467 1.62 70.97 -47.26
N ALA A 468 2.72 71.74 -47.24
CA ALA A 468 3.93 71.38 -46.50
C ALA A 468 3.71 71.31 -44.98
N SER A 469 2.76 72.09 -44.43
CA SER A 469 2.34 72.00 -43.03
C SER A 469 1.61 70.67 -42.74
N THR A 470 0.71 70.25 -43.62
CA THR A 470 -0.02 68.98 -43.51
C THR A 470 0.91 67.77 -43.53
N GLU A 471 1.89 67.76 -44.43
CA GLU A 471 2.90 66.68 -44.49
C GLU A 471 3.75 66.62 -43.23
N ARG A 472 4.12 67.78 -42.65
CA ARG A 472 4.81 67.83 -41.37
C ARG A 472 3.95 67.27 -40.23
N ALA A 473 2.69 67.68 -40.13
CA ALA A 473 1.76 67.15 -39.14
C ALA A 473 1.59 65.62 -39.25
N ARG A 474 1.48 65.08 -40.47
CA ARG A 474 1.40 63.62 -40.71
C ARG A 474 2.65 62.87 -40.24
N ARG A 475 3.84 63.44 -40.44
CA ARG A 475 5.09 62.84 -39.95
C ARG A 475 5.16 62.80 -38.43
N VAL A 476 4.70 63.86 -37.76
CA VAL A 476 4.63 63.92 -36.29
C VAL A 476 3.62 62.91 -35.75
N CYS A 477 2.42 62.83 -36.34
CA CYS A 477 1.40 61.84 -35.98
C CYS A 477 1.91 60.39 -36.12
N ALA A 478 2.60 60.06 -37.22
CA ALA A 478 3.19 58.74 -37.41
C ALA A 478 4.32 58.43 -36.41
N ALA A 479 5.03 59.45 -35.90
CA ALA A 479 6.01 59.27 -34.84
C ALA A 479 5.33 59.01 -33.48
N ALA A 480 4.27 59.77 -33.17
CA ALA A 480 3.47 59.58 -31.96
C ALA A 480 2.78 58.20 -31.92
N GLU A 481 2.29 57.70 -33.06
CA GLU A 481 1.72 56.35 -33.16
C GLU A 481 2.74 55.24 -32.81
N ARG A 482 3.97 55.38 -33.30
CA ARG A 482 5.06 54.45 -32.96
C ARG A 482 5.44 54.52 -31.48
N GLU A 483 5.43 55.70 -30.89
CA GLU A 483 5.68 55.90 -29.47
C GLU A 483 4.59 55.25 -28.61
N LYS A 484 3.32 55.51 -28.94
CA LYS A 484 2.15 54.85 -28.33
C LYS A 484 2.32 53.33 -28.36
N ASN A 485 2.53 52.74 -29.53
CA ASN A 485 2.64 51.28 -29.67
C ASN A 485 3.80 50.71 -28.83
N ARG A 486 4.93 51.43 -28.70
CA ARG A 486 6.03 51.04 -27.82
C ARG A 486 5.64 51.12 -26.34
N ALA A 487 4.98 52.20 -25.93
CA ALA A 487 4.55 52.42 -24.55
C ALA A 487 3.49 51.39 -24.11
N THR A 488 2.50 51.09 -24.96
CA THR A 488 1.50 50.05 -24.71
C THR A 488 2.15 48.67 -24.58
N THR A 489 3.10 48.33 -25.47
CA THR A 489 3.84 47.06 -25.38
C THR A 489 4.61 46.94 -24.05
N ALA A 490 5.25 48.03 -23.63
CA ALA A 490 5.96 48.09 -22.35
C ALA A 490 5.00 47.92 -21.15
N ALA A 491 3.82 48.54 -21.19
CA ALA A 491 2.79 48.40 -20.15
C ALA A 491 2.27 46.95 -20.05
N VAL A 492 1.96 46.31 -21.17
CA VAL A 492 1.53 44.88 -21.19
C VAL A 492 2.64 43.97 -20.63
N THR A 493 3.89 44.24 -20.96
CA THR A 493 5.04 43.49 -20.45
C THR A 493 5.18 43.65 -18.93
N ALA A 494 5.08 44.89 -18.42
CA ALA A 494 5.12 45.17 -16.98
C ALA A 494 3.93 44.54 -16.23
N GLN A 495 2.72 44.53 -16.82
CA GLN A 495 1.54 43.90 -16.23
C GLN A 495 1.68 42.38 -16.14
N THR A 496 2.25 41.76 -17.17
CA THR A 496 2.53 40.32 -17.20
C THR A 496 3.57 39.97 -16.13
N ALA A 497 4.63 40.79 -16.01
CA ALA A 497 5.64 40.66 -14.97
C ALA A 497 5.06 40.79 -13.55
N GLN A 498 4.17 41.75 -13.32
CA GLN A 498 3.47 41.96 -12.04
C GLN A 498 2.64 40.72 -11.65
N THR A 499 1.83 40.22 -12.60
CA THR A 499 0.96 39.05 -12.39
C THR A 499 1.78 37.80 -12.04
N LEU A 500 2.89 37.57 -12.75
CA LEU A 500 3.82 36.47 -12.47
C LEU A 500 4.43 36.61 -11.07
N SER A 501 4.85 37.82 -10.67
CA SER A 501 5.45 38.06 -9.35
C SER A 501 4.45 37.84 -8.21
N GLU A 502 3.19 38.24 -8.38
CA GLU A 502 2.12 38.03 -7.39
C GLU A 502 1.69 36.56 -7.29
N GLN A 503 1.65 35.84 -8.40
CA GLN A 503 1.40 34.39 -8.39
C GLN A 503 2.52 33.66 -7.63
N ALA A 504 3.79 33.96 -7.95
CA ALA A 504 4.92 33.33 -7.28
C ALA A 504 4.96 33.63 -5.77
N ALA A 505 4.56 34.83 -5.34
CA ALA A 505 4.46 35.18 -3.93
C ALA A 505 3.35 34.42 -3.19
N ARG A 506 2.19 34.19 -3.83
CA ARG A 506 1.07 33.44 -3.23
C ARG A 506 1.41 31.98 -2.95
N GLU A 507 2.14 31.34 -3.85
CA GLU A 507 2.55 29.93 -3.73
C GLU A 507 3.85 29.74 -2.93
N ASP A 508 4.45 30.82 -2.42
CA ASP A 508 5.76 30.82 -1.73
C ASP A 508 6.92 30.20 -2.54
N TRP A 509 6.79 30.20 -3.87
CA TRP A 509 7.79 29.60 -4.78
C TRP A 509 9.20 30.18 -4.62
N PRO A 510 9.43 31.50 -4.44
CA PRO A 510 10.77 32.03 -4.27
C PRO A 510 11.50 31.50 -3.02
N ALA A 511 10.80 31.36 -1.89
CA ALA A 511 11.39 30.87 -0.65
C ALA A 511 11.70 29.36 -0.76
N GLN A 512 10.78 28.60 -1.36
CA GLN A 512 10.97 27.17 -1.64
C GLN A 512 12.13 26.94 -2.62
N HIS A 513 12.23 27.74 -3.69
CA HIS A 513 13.32 27.69 -4.67
C HIS A 513 14.67 27.98 -4.02
N SER A 514 14.77 29.00 -3.17
CA SER A 514 15.99 29.32 -2.41
C SER A 514 16.41 28.17 -1.47
N ARG A 515 15.45 27.50 -0.81
CA ARG A 515 15.73 26.31 0.02
C ARG A 515 16.22 25.14 -0.84
N ALA A 516 15.60 24.89 -1.99
CA ALA A 516 16.01 23.85 -2.92
C ALA A 516 17.43 24.09 -3.44
N GLU A 517 17.77 25.32 -3.85
CA GLU A 517 19.12 25.69 -4.31
C GLU A 517 20.19 25.48 -3.23
N ARG A 518 19.88 25.72 -1.95
CA ARG A 518 20.82 25.42 -0.85
C ARG A 518 20.97 23.91 -0.59
N LEU A 519 19.91 23.13 -0.77
CA LEU A 519 19.92 21.68 -0.55
C LEU A 519 20.56 20.89 -1.70
N ARG A 520 20.41 21.34 -2.96
CA ARG A 520 20.96 20.67 -4.15
C ARG A 520 22.45 20.30 -4.04
N PRO A 521 23.38 21.21 -3.67
CA PRO A 521 24.79 20.86 -3.56
C PRO A 521 25.07 19.87 -2.40
N LEU A 522 24.31 19.98 -1.29
CA LEU A 522 24.42 19.05 -0.17
C LEU A 522 23.97 17.64 -0.57
N VAL A 523 22.81 17.53 -1.23
CA VAL A 523 22.28 16.24 -1.71
C VAL A 523 23.19 15.64 -2.78
N ALA A 524 23.82 16.45 -3.64
CA ALA A 524 24.80 15.97 -4.60
C ALA A 524 26.06 15.40 -3.93
N ALA A 525 26.59 16.08 -2.91
CA ALA A 525 27.73 15.59 -2.12
C ALA A 525 27.36 14.32 -1.33
N ASP A 526 26.17 14.30 -0.72
CA ASP A 526 25.64 13.14 -0.01
C ASP A 526 25.48 11.93 -0.93
N LYS A 527 25.00 12.13 -2.16
CA LYS A 527 24.88 11.06 -3.17
C LYS A 527 26.24 10.44 -3.53
N ALA A 528 27.31 11.23 -3.51
CA ALA A 528 28.66 10.74 -3.76
C ALA A 528 29.25 9.99 -2.55
N LYS A 529 28.94 10.41 -1.32
CA LYS A 529 29.43 9.77 -0.07
C LYS A 529 28.65 8.51 0.31
N ARG A 530 27.36 8.44 -0.04
CA ARG A 530 26.44 7.39 0.38
C ARG A 530 26.97 5.96 0.18
N PRO A 531 27.54 5.56 -0.98
CA PRO A 531 28.05 4.20 -1.15
C PRO A 531 29.16 3.82 -0.17
N GLN A 532 30.02 4.78 0.19
CA GLN A 532 31.11 4.56 1.15
C GLN A 532 30.55 4.37 2.57
N LEU A 533 29.56 5.15 2.96
CA LEU A 533 28.89 5.01 4.26
C LEU A 533 28.09 3.71 4.35
N GLU A 534 27.40 3.31 3.27
CA GLU A 534 26.72 2.02 3.18
C GLU A 534 27.72 0.86 3.36
N GLN A 535 28.89 0.92 2.72
CA GLN A 535 29.95 -0.07 2.92
C GLN A 535 30.47 -0.09 4.37
N GLN A 536 30.75 1.07 4.96
CA GLN A 536 31.18 1.17 6.36
C GLN A 536 30.16 0.59 7.34
N TYR A 537 28.87 0.78 7.06
CA TYR A 537 27.79 0.17 7.83
C TYR A 537 27.82 -1.35 7.70
N GLN A 538 27.98 -1.89 6.48
CA GLN A 538 28.09 -3.35 6.27
C GLN A 538 29.31 -3.94 6.96
N ASP A 539 30.49 -3.32 6.84
CA ASP A 539 31.71 -3.78 7.51
C ASP A 539 31.56 -3.79 9.04
N ALA A 540 30.94 -2.74 9.61
CA ALA A 540 30.65 -2.67 11.04
C ALA A 540 29.63 -3.71 11.48
N GLN A 541 28.64 -4.02 10.65
CA GLN A 541 27.65 -5.06 10.89
C GLN A 541 28.28 -6.47 10.89
N GLU A 542 29.14 -6.78 9.92
CA GLU A 542 29.87 -8.05 9.85
C GLU A 542 30.80 -8.24 11.06
N GLU A 543 31.50 -7.17 11.45
CA GLU A 543 32.33 -7.19 12.66
C GLU A 543 31.50 -7.42 13.92
N TYR A 544 30.35 -6.73 14.06
CA TYR A 544 29.42 -6.93 15.18
C TYR A 544 28.98 -8.39 15.27
N GLU A 545 28.56 -9.02 14.16
CA GLU A 545 28.12 -10.41 14.15
C GLU A 545 29.22 -11.39 14.57
N ARG A 546 30.47 -11.16 14.13
CA ARG A 546 31.62 -11.97 14.52
C ARG A 546 31.89 -11.86 16.02
N LEU A 547 31.93 -10.64 16.54
CA LEU A 547 32.16 -10.40 17.97
C LEU A 547 30.99 -10.91 18.82
N ALA A 548 29.76 -10.77 18.34
CA ALA A 548 28.55 -11.25 18.99
C ALA A 548 28.59 -12.76 19.18
N ARG A 549 28.97 -13.53 18.16
CA ARG A 549 29.12 -15.00 18.27
C ARG A 549 30.12 -15.40 19.35
N ASN A 550 31.25 -14.70 19.44
CA ASN A 550 32.26 -14.97 20.46
C ASN A 550 31.73 -14.62 21.86
N ALA A 551 31.16 -13.43 22.03
CA ALA A 551 30.58 -12.96 23.29
C ALA A 551 29.45 -13.89 23.77
N GLN A 552 28.57 -14.34 22.87
CA GLN A 552 27.51 -15.31 23.19
C GLN A 552 28.07 -16.59 23.80
N GLY A 553 29.10 -17.16 23.17
CA GLY A 553 29.75 -18.38 23.66
C GLY A 553 30.36 -18.22 25.06
N GLU A 554 31.01 -17.08 25.32
CA GLU A 554 31.60 -16.78 26.63
C GLU A 554 30.55 -16.54 27.73
N ILE A 555 29.48 -15.81 27.43
CA ILE A 555 28.36 -15.58 28.36
C ILE A 555 27.74 -16.93 28.74
N ILE A 556 27.40 -17.76 27.75
CA ILE A 556 26.80 -19.09 28.01
C ILE A 556 27.73 -19.96 28.85
N LYS A 557 29.03 -19.96 28.57
CA LYS A 557 30.02 -20.74 29.34
C LYS A 557 30.20 -20.24 30.77
N SER A 558 30.06 -18.94 31.02
CA SER A 558 30.24 -18.36 32.36
C SER A 558 28.98 -18.44 33.24
N ALA A 559 27.79 -18.56 32.65
CA ALA A 559 26.54 -18.64 33.39
C ALA A 559 26.44 -19.88 34.31
N ARG A 560 25.78 -19.68 35.46
CA ARG A 560 25.37 -20.72 36.41
C ARG A 560 24.06 -21.38 35.99
N LEU A 561 23.12 -20.62 35.43
CA LEU A 561 21.88 -21.14 34.86
C LEU A 561 21.84 -20.83 33.36
N VAL A 562 21.74 -21.87 32.55
CA VAL A 562 21.43 -21.75 31.12
C VAL A 562 19.99 -22.22 30.91
N ALA A 563 19.11 -21.31 30.51
CA ALA A 563 17.71 -21.59 30.23
C ALA A 563 17.44 -21.50 28.72
N THR A 564 16.90 -22.56 28.11
CA THR A 564 16.74 -22.66 26.66
C THR A 564 15.74 -23.73 26.26
N THR A 565 15.29 -23.80 25.00
CA THR A 565 14.46 -24.93 24.52
C THR A 565 15.31 -26.16 24.20
N LEU A 566 14.70 -27.35 24.14
CA LEU A 566 15.35 -28.59 23.69
C LEU A 566 15.89 -28.50 22.26
N ALA A 567 15.21 -27.76 21.38
CA ALA A 567 15.66 -27.49 20.02
C ALA A 567 16.93 -26.62 20.00
N ARG A 568 16.95 -25.55 20.79
CA ARG A 568 18.11 -24.65 20.91
C ARG A 568 19.28 -25.29 21.63
N PHE A 569 19.01 -26.11 22.64
CA PHE A 569 20.01 -26.89 23.36
C PHE A 569 20.87 -27.74 22.42
N ARG A 570 20.27 -28.44 21.44
CA ARG A 570 21.01 -29.30 20.51
C ARG A 570 21.59 -28.60 19.28
N THR A 571 21.15 -27.37 18.99
CA THR A 571 21.62 -26.60 17.82
C THR A 571 22.64 -25.52 18.19
N ASN A 572 22.64 -25.03 19.43
CA ASN A 572 23.65 -24.10 19.92
C ASN A 572 24.84 -24.87 20.53
N ARG A 573 25.99 -24.77 19.86
CA ARG A 573 27.23 -25.45 20.27
C ARG A 573 27.68 -25.10 21.69
N ALA A 574 27.62 -23.83 22.09
CA ALA A 574 28.09 -23.38 23.40
C ALA A 574 27.22 -23.94 24.53
N VAL A 575 25.91 -24.04 24.30
CA VAL A 575 24.98 -24.68 25.25
C VAL A 575 25.25 -26.18 25.31
N PHE A 576 25.35 -26.85 24.15
CA PHE A 576 25.52 -28.30 24.09
C PHE A 576 26.83 -28.80 24.73
N GLU A 577 27.94 -28.06 24.55
CA GLU A 577 29.26 -28.40 25.10
C GLU A 577 29.42 -27.99 26.58
N GLY A 578 28.48 -27.21 27.14
CA GLY A 578 28.57 -26.74 28.52
C GLY A 578 28.56 -27.87 29.56
N PRO A 579 29.32 -27.77 30.65
CA PRO A 579 29.20 -28.68 31.79
C PRO A 579 27.99 -28.28 32.65
N TYR A 580 27.18 -29.26 33.04
CA TYR A 580 26.03 -29.06 33.92
C TYR A 580 26.01 -30.09 35.02
N ASP A 581 25.83 -29.63 36.25
CA ASP A 581 25.66 -30.50 37.41
C ASP A 581 24.25 -31.07 37.44
N ILE A 582 23.28 -30.22 37.11
CA ILE A 582 21.85 -30.54 37.13
C ILE A 582 21.22 -30.21 35.78
N VAL A 583 20.39 -31.11 35.27
CA VAL A 583 19.52 -30.85 34.12
C VAL A 583 18.06 -30.94 34.57
N LEU A 584 17.31 -29.87 34.33
CA LEU A 584 15.89 -29.80 34.59
C LEU A 584 15.16 -29.74 33.25
N VAL A 585 14.35 -30.74 32.95
CA VAL A 585 13.54 -30.81 31.73
C VAL A 585 12.10 -30.53 32.10
N ASP A 586 11.58 -29.35 31.78
CA ASP A 586 10.17 -29.01 31.95
C ASP A 586 9.36 -29.37 30.69
N GLU A 587 8.08 -29.68 30.85
CA GLU A 587 7.21 -30.23 29.79
C GLU A 587 7.78 -31.49 29.12
N ALA A 588 8.47 -32.35 29.88
CA ALA A 588 9.13 -33.56 29.39
C ALA A 588 8.16 -34.57 28.71
N GLY A 589 6.88 -34.54 29.07
CA GLY A 589 5.83 -35.36 28.44
C GLY A 589 5.47 -34.93 27.02
N ALA A 590 5.83 -33.71 26.61
CA ALA A 590 5.59 -33.18 25.27
C ALA A 590 6.80 -33.32 24.34
N ALA A 591 7.96 -33.73 24.86
CA ALA A 591 9.18 -33.93 24.11
C ALA A 591 9.31 -35.39 23.65
N ALA A 592 9.99 -35.61 22.52
CA ALA A 592 10.31 -36.97 22.11
C ALA A 592 11.34 -37.58 23.06
N LEU A 593 11.21 -38.86 23.40
CA LEU A 593 12.12 -39.55 24.33
C LEU A 593 13.62 -39.35 24.00
N PRO A 594 14.08 -39.36 22.73
CA PRO A 594 15.48 -39.11 22.42
C PRO A 594 15.95 -37.69 22.80
N GLU A 595 15.08 -36.69 22.73
CA GLU A 595 15.42 -35.32 23.16
C GLU A 595 15.67 -35.26 24.66
N VAL A 596 14.82 -35.94 25.44
CA VAL A 596 14.93 -36.02 26.90
C VAL A 596 16.18 -36.83 27.31
N LEU A 597 16.48 -37.93 26.62
CA LEU A 597 17.70 -38.71 26.83
C LEU A 597 18.97 -37.90 26.55
N LEU A 598 18.98 -37.13 25.46
CA LEU A 598 20.12 -36.28 25.11
C LEU A 598 20.37 -35.21 26.19
N ALA A 599 19.31 -34.56 26.68
CA ALA A 599 19.40 -33.57 27.75
C ALA A 599 19.86 -34.21 29.06
N THR A 600 19.28 -35.36 29.45
CA THR A 600 19.66 -36.13 30.64
C THR A 600 21.14 -36.52 30.62
N GLY A 601 21.67 -36.82 29.42
CA GLY A 601 23.08 -37.12 29.21
C GLY A 601 24.04 -35.96 29.46
N LYS A 602 23.56 -34.75 29.74
CA LYS A 602 24.40 -33.60 30.09
C LYS A 602 24.53 -33.34 31.58
N ALA A 603 23.70 -33.97 32.41
CA ALA A 603 23.80 -33.88 33.85
C ALA A 603 24.95 -34.75 34.36
N SER A 604 25.81 -34.19 35.23
CA SER A 604 26.83 -34.97 35.94
C SER A 604 26.29 -35.61 37.23
N ARG A 605 25.31 -35.00 37.89
CA ARG A 605 24.78 -35.42 39.20
C ARG A 605 23.29 -35.76 39.18
N THR A 606 22.45 -34.88 38.62
CA THR A 606 20.99 -34.98 38.78
C THR A 606 20.24 -34.58 37.52
N ALA A 607 19.24 -35.37 37.14
CA ALA A 607 18.28 -35.00 36.11
C ALA A 607 16.85 -35.11 36.64
N VAL A 608 16.07 -34.05 36.52
CA VAL A 608 14.65 -34.05 36.90
C VAL A 608 13.79 -33.75 35.69
N LEU A 609 12.84 -34.64 35.41
CA LEU A 609 11.98 -34.58 34.24
C LEU A 609 10.55 -34.26 34.71
N LEU A 610 10.14 -33.01 34.52
CA LEU A 610 8.86 -32.48 34.95
C LEU A 610 7.91 -32.44 33.76
N GLY A 611 6.65 -32.80 33.95
CA GLY A 611 5.67 -32.68 32.88
C GLY A 611 4.32 -33.25 33.24
N ASP A 612 3.47 -33.35 32.21
CA ASP A 612 2.14 -33.94 32.31
C ASP A 612 1.84 -34.83 31.10
N PHE A 613 1.97 -36.14 31.26
CA PHE A 613 1.68 -37.13 30.21
C PHE A 613 0.18 -37.24 29.88
N MET A 614 -0.68 -36.57 30.65
CA MET A 614 -2.11 -36.44 30.36
C MET A 614 -2.45 -35.23 29.47
N GLN A 615 -1.45 -34.42 29.11
CA GLN A 615 -1.55 -33.39 28.09
C GLN A 615 -1.04 -33.89 26.74
N LEU A 616 -0.87 -33.00 25.77
CA LEU A 616 -0.41 -33.34 24.43
C LEU A 616 1.04 -33.87 24.48
N GLY A 617 1.25 -35.01 23.83
CA GLY A 617 2.56 -35.63 23.67
C GLY A 617 3.32 -35.12 22.45
N PRO A 618 4.49 -35.71 22.15
CA PRO A 618 5.31 -35.31 21.01
C PRO A 618 4.58 -35.51 19.66
N VAL A 619 4.83 -34.59 18.74
CA VAL A 619 4.26 -34.65 17.38
C VAL A 619 5.10 -35.58 16.51
N ILE A 620 4.62 -36.82 16.36
CA ILE A 620 5.28 -37.84 15.52
C ILE A 620 4.53 -37.99 14.18
N PRO A 621 5.24 -38.00 13.03
CA PRO A 621 4.63 -38.23 11.71
C PRO A 621 3.84 -39.53 11.64
N SER A 622 2.70 -39.51 10.94
CA SER A 622 1.84 -40.70 10.79
C SER A 622 2.53 -41.86 10.08
N GLY A 623 3.53 -41.59 9.24
CA GLY A 623 4.33 -42.63 8.59
C GLY A 623 5.09 -43.47 9.61
N LEU A 624 5.71 -42.85 10.62
CA LEU A 624 6.41 -43.56 11.70
C LEU A 624 5.44 -44.35 12.59
N LYS A 625 4.25 -43.83 12.84
CA LYS A 625 3.22 -44.51 13.64
C LYS A 625 2.71 -45.81 13.02
N GLN A 626 2.87 -45.97 11.70
CA GLN A 626 2.49 -47.17 10.96
C GLN A 626 3.65 -48.17 10.83
N GLN A 627 4.85 -47.83 11.28
CA GLN A 627 6.01 -48.71 11.21
C GLN A 627 5.98 -49.74 12.32
N GLU A 628 6.25 -50.99 11.98
CA GLU A 628 6.27 -52.11 12.93
C GLU A 628 7.64 -52.36 13.55
N ARG A 629 8.68 -51.58 13.17
CA ARG A 629 10.05 -51.74 13.71
C ARG A 629 10.10 -51.50 15.22
N GLU A 630 10.77 -52.40 15.92
CA GLU A 630 10.85 -52.39 17.39
C GLU A 630 11.59 -51.17 17.95
N ASP A 631 12.64 -50.70 17.27
CA ASP A 631 13.39 -49.50 17.67
C ASP A 631 12.51 -48.23 17.61
N ILE A 632 11.68 -48.08 16.58
CA ILE A 632 10.72 -46.97 16.45
C ILE A 632 9.67 -47.03 17.55
N LYS A 633 9.04 -48.20 17.75
CA LYS A 633 8.03 -48.41 18.79
C LYS A 633 8.56 -48.17 20.19
N ARG A 634 9.83 -48.51 20.43
CA ARG A 634 10.49 -48.35 21.72
C ARG A 634 10.94 -46.91 21.99
N TRP A 635 11.49 -46.24 20.97
CA TRP A 635 12.23 -44.98 21.19
C TRP A 635 11.56 -43.73 20.66
N LEU A 636 10.70 -43.81 19.64
CA LEU A 636 10.10 -42.63 19.01
C LEU A 636 8.62 -42.44 19.35
N LEU A 637 7.87 -43.53 19.52
CA LEU A 637 6.44 -43.46 19.81
C LEU A 637 6.10 -43.08 21.26
N PRO A 638 6.78 -43.60 22.31
CA PRO A 638 6.45 -43.25 23.68
C PRO A 638 7.07 -41.93 24.11
N ASP A 639 6.36 -41.20 24.96
CA ASP A 639 6.96 -40.14 25.77
C ASP A 639 7.77 -40.74 26.95
N VAL A 640 8.47 -39.88 27.69
CA VAL A 640 9.35 -40.35 28.77
C VAL A 640 8.62 -41.04 29.92
N PHE A 641 7.38 -40.63 30.23
CA PHE A 641 6.58 -41.25 31.28
C PHE A 641 6.12 -42.63 30.82
N GLN A 642 5.62 -42.73 29.57
CA GLN A 642 5.22 -44.00 28.97
C GLN A 642 6.39 -44.99 28.88
N HIS A 643 7.59 -44.52 28.53
CA HIS A 643 8.80 -45.35 28.53
C HIS A 643 9.12 -45.88 29.93
N CYS A 644 8.87 -45.11 30.99
CA CYS A 644 9.04 -45.55 32.38
C CYS A 644 7.85 -46.40 32.90
N GLY A 645 6.89 -46.77 32.04
CA GLY A 645 5.74 -47.60 32.42
C GLY A 645 4.61 -46.83 33.09
N ILE A 646 4.59 -45.50 32.98
CA ILE A 646 3.53 -44.63 33.52
C ILE A 646 2.55 -44.31 32.39
N LEU A 647 1.37 -44.95 32.38
CA LEU A 647 0.35 -44.78 31.35
C LEU A 647 -0.89 -44.08 31.88
N GLU A 648 -1.18 -44.23 33.17
CA GLU A 648 -2.32 -43.64 33.86
C GLU A 648 -1.90 -42.94 35.17
N PRO A 649 -2.72 -42.01 35.67
CA PRO A 649 -2.50 -41.34 36.95
C PRO A 649 -2.10 -42.27 38.11
N ALA A 650 -2.74 -43.43 38.21
CA ALA A 650 -2.47 -44.40 39.27
C ALA A 650 -1.07 -45.05 39.16
N ASP A 651 -0.51 -45.17 37.95
CA ASP A 651 0.85 -45.70 37.75
C ASP A 651 1.88 -44.70 38.28
N ALA A 652 1.67 -43.41 38.02
CA ALA A 652 2.56 -42.35 38.49
C ALA A 652 2.65 -42.33 40.01
N GLN A 653 1.52 -42.47 40.73
CA GLN A 653 1.50 -42.53 42.20
C GLN A 653 2.21 -43.75 42.79
N LYS A 654 2.23 -44.87 42.05
CA LYS A 654 2.89 -46.12 42.50
C LYS A 654 4.37 -46.16 42.14
N HIS A 655 4.82 -45.33 41.20
CA HIS A 655 6.17 -45.38 40.68
C HIS A 655 7.17 -44.75 41.68
N PRO A 656 8.18 -45.48 42.18
CA PRO A 656 9.02 -45.05 43.30
C PRO A 656 9.92 -43.83 42.98
N ALA A 657 10.23 -43.61 41.71
CA ALA A 657 11.00 -42.45 41.24
C ALA A 657 10.13 -41.35 40.62
N CYS A 658 8.80 -41.37 40.82
CA CYS A 658 7.88 -40.37 40.31
C CYS A 658 7.21 -39.62 41.46
N VAL A 659 7.49 -38.32 41.59
CA VAL A 659 6.78 -37.45 42.52
C VAL A 659 5.51 -36.95 41.84
N THR A 660 4.37 -37.05 42.52
CA THR A 660 3.06 -36.66 41.97
C THR A 660 2.51 -35.43 42.69
N LEU A 661 2.34 -34.33 41.97
CA LEU A 661 1.71 -33.11 42.50
C LEU A 661 0.20 -33.20 42.29
N THR A 662 -0.60 -33.02 43.33
CA THR A 662 -2.07 -33.28 43.28
C THR A 662 -2.94 -32.08 43.65
N GLU A 663 -2.36 -31.01 44.18
CA GLU A 663 -3.06 -29.81 44.63
C GLU A 663 -2.89 -28.69 43.61
N GLN A 664 -3.98 -28.19 43.01
CA GLN A 664 -3.96 -27.13 41.98
C GLN A 664 -4.49 -25.79 42.52
N HIS A 665 -4.00 -24.68 41.95
CA HIS A 665 -4.38 -23.32 42.33
C HIS A 665 -4.77 -22.42 41.14
N ARG A 666 -4.98 -22.97 39.94
CA ARG A 666 -5.18 -22.18 38.71
C ARG A 666 -6.65 -21.82 38.47
N PHE A 667 -7.52 -22.82 38.54
CA PHE A 667 -8.94 -22.70 38.17
C PHE A 667 -9.83 -23.19 39.32
N GLY A 668 -11.11 -22.86 39.24
CA GLY A 668 -12.13 -23.19 40.24
C GLY A 668 -12.59 -24.65 40.19
N SER A 669 -13.62 -24.93 40.99
CA SER A 669 -14.09 -26.28 41.26
C SER A 669 -14.75 -26.94 40.05
N ALA A 670 -15.45 -26.20 39.19
CA ALA A 670 -16.17 -26.78 38.05
C ALA A 670 -15.19 -27.27 36.98
N VAL A 671 -14.19 -26.45 36.64
CA VAL A 671 -13.14 -26.84 35.68
C VAL A 671 -12.30 -27.99 36.26
N MET A 672 -12.02 -27.99 37.56
CA MET A 672 -11.32 -29.09 38.22
C MET A 672 -12.09 -30.41 38.16
N LYS A 673 -13.40 -30.41 38.42
CA LYS A 673 -14.27 -31.59 38.29
C LYS A 673 -14.23 -32.11 36.84
N LEU A 674 -14.33 -31.23 35.85
CA LEU A 674 -14.23 -31.60 34.43
C LEU A 674 -12.86 -32.22 34.10
N ALA A 675 -11.77 -31.56 34.49
CA ALA A 675 -10.41 -32.03 34.25
C ALA A 675 -10.15 -33.41 34.90
N ASN A 676 -10.68 -33.63 36.10
CA ASN A 676 -10.64 -34.93 36.78
C ASN A 676 -11.38 -36.02 36.00
N GLY A 677 -12.60 -35.75 35.52
CA GLY A 677 -13.37 -36.69 34.70
C GLY A 677 -12.66 -37.03 33.38
N LEU A 678 -12.04 -36.04 32.73
CA LEU A 678 -11.33 -36.23 31.47
C LEU A 678 -10.01 -37.01 31.63
N ALA A 679 -9.17 -36.59 32.58
CA ALA A 679 -7.74 -36.89 32.53
C ALA A 679 -7.13 -37.40 33.85
N TYR A 680 -7.55 -36.85 35.00
CA TYR A 680 -6.82 -37.07 36.26
C TYR A 680 -7.47 -38.07 37.22
N GLY A 681 -8.65 -38.60 36.90
CA GLY A 681 -9.28 -39.69 37.66
C GLY A 681 -9.64 -39.31 39.11
N GLY A 682 -9.99 -38.04 39.36
CA GLY A 682 -10.33 -37.54 40.69
C GLY A 682 -9.13 -37.16 41.56
N MET A 683 -7.90 -37.32 41.06
CA MET A 683 -6.68 -37.04 41.82
C MET A 683 -6.44 -35.56 42.08
N LEU A 684 -6.92 -34.68 41.20
CA LEU A 684 -6.70 -33.25 41.31
C LEU A 684 -7.59 -32.66 42.41
N SER A 685 -6.99 -31.96 43.36
CA SER A 685 -7.65 -31.30 44.49
C SER A 685 -7.38 -29.80 44.47
N GLY A 686 -8.31 -29.00 45.01
CA GLY A 686 -8.17 -27.55 45.06
C GLY A 686 -7.42 -27.13 46.30
N GLY A 687 -6.36 -26.32 46.14
CA GLY A 687 -5.62 -25.77 47.27
C GLY A 687 -6.30 -24.57 47.95
N PRO A 688 -5.71 -23.99 49.01
CA PRO A 688 -6.30 -22.92 49.82
C PRO A 688 -6.72 -21.66 49.04
N GLN A 689 -6.07 -21.42 47.91
CA GLN A 689 -6.30 -20.27 47.04
C GLN A 689 -7.36 -20.51 45.95
N VAL A 690 -7.81 -21.76 45.77
CA VAL A 690 -8.90 -22.07 44.84
C VAL A 690 -10.17 -21.46 45.40
N ARG A 691 -10.78 -20.56 44.64
CA ARG A 691 -12.02 -19.88 45.02
C ARG A 691 -13.09 -20.91 45.38
N ALA A 692 -13.88 -20.62 46.43
CA ALA A 692 -15.05 -21.41 46.79
C ALA A 692 -16.00 -21.58 45.59
N GLU A 693 -16.88 -22.59 45.64
CA GLU A 693 -17.88 -22.83 44.58
C GLU A 693 -18.59 -21.52 44.24
N ARG A 694 -18.54 -21.13 42.95
CA ARG A 694 -19.15 -19.89 42.51
C ARG A 694 -20.68 -20.00 42.58
N PRO A 695 -21.38 -18.93 42.96
CA PRO A 695 -22.84 -18.91 42.88
C PRO A 695 -23.31 -19.08 41.43
N ASP A 696 -24.50 -19.65 41.22
CA ASP A 696 -25.08 -19.87 39.88
C ASP A 696 -25.17 -18.59 39.03
N SER A 697 -25.18 -17.42 39.67
CA SER A 697 -25.17 -16.10 39.03
C SER A 697 -23.83 -15.73 38.37
N ASP A 698 -22.71 -16.38 38.73
CA ASP A 698 -21.38 -16.18 38.13
C ASP A 698 -20.75 -17.54 37.73
N PRO A 699 -21.15 -18.13 36.60
CA PRO A 699 -20.67 -19.44 36.18
C PRO A 699 -19.19 -19.41 35.79
N GLU A 700 -18.49 -20.46 36.17
CA GLU A 700 -17.10 -20.75 35.78
C GLU A 700 -17.05 -21.41 34.39
N ILE A 701 -17.97 -22.33 34.09
CA ILE A 701 -18.12 -22.96 32.78
C ILE A 701 -19.42 -22.50 32.13
N VAL A 702 -19.34 -22.04 30.89
CA VAL A 702 -20.50 -21.69 30.07
C VAL A 702 -20.51 -22.54 28.80
N LEU A 703 -21.46 -23.48 28.72
CA LEU A 703 -21.75 -24.22 27.50
C LEU A 703 -22.61 -23.34 26.58
N ILE A 704 -22.06 -22.95 25.43
CA ILE A 704 -22.80 -22.27 24.38
C ILE A 704 -23.37 -23.32 23.44
N ASP A 705 -24.66 -23.57 23.63
CA ASP A 705 -25.42 -24.52 22.84
C ASP A 705 -25.74 -23.91 21.47
N THR A 706 -25.16 -24.48 20.42
CA THR A 706 -25.34 -24.04 19.04
C THR A 706 -26.62 -24.57 18.37
N ASP A 707 -27.43 -25.36 19.07
CA ASP A 707 -28.65 -25.93 18.51
C ASP A 707 -29.68 -24.85 18.14
N GLY A 708 -30.34 -25.06 17.00
CA GLY A 708 -31.25 -24.08 16.41
C GLY A 708 -30.57 -23.01 15.54
N LEU A 709 -29.24 -23.01 15.41
CA LEU A 709 -28.54 -22.15 14.43
C LEU A 709 -28.48 -22.75 13.02
N HIS A 710 -29.02 -23.97 12.82
CA HIS A 710 -29.13 -24.65 11.54
C HIS A 710 -27.82 -24.68 10.74
N GLU A 711 -27.78 -24.13 9.51
CA GLU A 711 -26.60 -24.18 8.64
C GLU A 711 -25.38 -23.44 9.22
N LEU A 712 -25.57 -22.48 10.14
CA LEU A 712 -24.44 -21.80 10.80
C LEU A 712 -23.67 -22.74 11.73
N ALA A 713 -24.36 -23.70 12.37
CA ALA A 713 -23.78 -24.70 13.27
C ALA A 713 -23.52 -26.04 12.57
N ARG A 714 -23.46 -26.05 11.23
CA ARG A 714 -23.13 -27.24 10.46
C ARG A 714 -21.64 -27.24 10.10
N PRO A 715 -20.85 -28.26 10.49
CA PRO A 715 -19.45 -28.35 10.08
C PRO A 715 -19.28 -28.53 8.58
N HIS A 716 -18.56 -27.60 7.95
CA HIS A 716 -18.06 -27.68 6.58
C HIS A 716 -16.77 -28.51 6.56
N LEU A 717 -16.85 -29.72 6.02
CA LEU A 717 -15.75 -30.70 6.06
C LEU A 717 -14.73 -30.50 4.94
N THR A 718 -13.48 -30.18 5.32
CA THR A 718 -12.31 -30.16 4.43
C THR A 718 -11.73 -31.55 4.18
N GLY A 719 -12.05 -32.52 5.04
CA GLY A 719 -11.56 -33.90 4.94
C GLY A 719 -12.46 -34.87 5.69
N SER A 720 -12.04 -36.13 5.81
CA SER A 720 -12.82 -37.16 6.53
C SER A 720 -12.93 -36.89 8.04
N ARG A 721 -12.00 -36.12 8.62
CA ARG A 721 -11.88 -35.88 10.07
C ARG A 721 -11.47 -34.43 10.41
N LYS A 722 -11.73 -33.48 9.51
CA LYS A 722 -11.40 -32.06 9.65
C LYS A 722 -12.51 -31.21 9.07
N GLY A 723 -12.82 -30.09 9.71
CA GLY A 723 -13.82 -29.15 9.24
C GLY A 723 -13.80 -27.85 10.04
N TRP A 724 -14.63 -26.91 9.61
CA TRP A 724 -14.83 -25.61 10.23
C TRP A 724 -16.33 -25.27 10.19
N TRP A 725 -16.80 -24.31 10.99
CA TRP A 725 -18.19 -23.86 10.98
C TRP A 725 -18.30 -22.36 11.29
N PRO A 726 -19.27 -21.65 10.70
CA PRO A 726 -19.43 -20.21 10.96
C PRO A 726 -19.86 -19.87 12.38
N ALA A 727 -20.73 -20.67 13.01
CA ALA A 727 -21.27 -20.39 14.34
C ALA A 727 -20.16 -20.24 15.39
N GLY A 728 -19.18 -21.15 15.38
CA GLY A 728 -18.06 -21.07 16.33
C GLY A 728 -17.19 -19.83 16.14
N ALA A 729 -16.89 -19.46 14.88
CA ALA A 729 -16.09 -18.27 14.58
C ALA A 729 -16.76 -16.98 15.06
N LEU A 730 -18.08 -16.88 14.85
CA LEU A 730 -18.89 -15.73 15.26
C LEU A 730 -19.01 -15.60 16.78
N VAL A 731 -19.39 -16.69 17.43
CA VAL A 731 -19.55 -16.72 18.88
C VAL A 731 -18.22 -16.48 19.57
N ALA A 732 -17.14 -17.10 19.10
CA ALA A 732 -15.80 -16.91 19.67
C ALA A 732 -15.33 -15.46 19.59
N ARG A 733 -15.54 -14.80 18.44
CA ARG A 733 -15.24 -13.37 18.26
C ARG A 733 -15.98 -12.51 19.28
N ALA A 734 -17.29 -12.67 19.40
CA ALA A 734 -18.10 -11.85 20.30
C ALA A 734 -17.73 -12.05 21.78
N LEU A 735 -17.39 -13.27 22.18
CA LEU A 735 -16.90 -13.53 23.53
C LEU A 735 -15.58 -12.80 23.80
N VAL A 736 -14.66 -12.82 22.84
CA VAL A 736 -13.37 -12.12 22.96
C VAL A 736 -13.59 -10.62 23.14
N GLU A 737 -14.48 -10.01 22.37
CA GLU A 737 -14.76 -8.57 22.47
C GLU A 737 -15.41 -8.21 23.81
N LEU A 738 -16.37 -9.02 24.29
CA LEU A 738 -16.98 -8.83 25.61
C LEU A 738 -15.93 -8.79 26.72
N HIS A 739 -15.00 -9.74 26.70
CA HIS A 739 -13.98 -9.86 27.73
C HIS A 739 -12.87 -8.83 27.60
N ARG A 740 -12.57 -8.39 26.37
CA ARG A 740 -11.70 -7.25 26.14
C ARG A 740 -12.26 -5.96 26.74
N GLU A 741 -13.56 -5.70 26.62
CA GLU A 741 -14.21 -4.53 27.27
C GLU A 741 -14.04 -4.57 28.80
N GLN A 742 -13.87 -5.77 29.37
CA GLN A 742 -13.63 -6.01 30.80
C GLN A 742 -12.14 -6.01 31.18
N GLY A 743 -11.24 -5.85 30.21
CA GLY A 743 -9.79 -5.87 30.42
C GLY A 743 -9.22 -7.28 30.66
N GLU A 744 -9.97 -8.34 30.35
CA GLU A 744 -9.55 -9.74 30.49
C GLU A 744 -8.88 -10.26 29.22
N GLU A 745 -7.84 -11.09 29.36
CA GLU A 745 -7.19 -11.74 28.23
C GLU A 745 -7.94 -13.03 27.83
N ALA A 746 -8.25 -13.15 26.54
CA ALA A 746 -8.99 -14.29 25.99
C ALA A 746 -8.13 -15.12 25.02
N GLY A 747 -8.27 -16.44 25.09
CA GLY A 747 -7.66 -17.40 24.18
C GLY A 747 -8.69 -18.32 23.52
N ILE A 748 -8.66 -18.46 22.18
CA ILE A 748 -9.56 -19.34 21.42
C ILE A 748 -8.83 -20.62 21.01
N VAL A 749 -9.30 -21.74 21.53
CA VAL A 749 -8.76 -23.08 21.24
C VAL A 749 -9.75 -23.84 20.39
N THR A 750 -9.28 -24.51 19.35
CA THR A 750 -10.10 -25.41 18.53
C THR A 750 -9.29 -26.63 18.07
N PRO A 751 -9.88 -27.84 17.93
CA PRO A 751 -9.12 -29.02 17.50
C PRO A 751 -8.64 -28.94 16.04
N TYR A 752 -9.16 -28.00 15.23
CA TYR A 752 -8.92 -27.97 13.80
C TYR A 752 -8.25 -26.67 13.35
N GLY A 753 -7.08 -26.79 12.71
CA GLY A 753 -6.35 -25.65 12.15
C GLY A 753 -7.20 -24.82 11.18
N VAL A 754 -8.06 -25.47 10.38
CA VAL A 754 -8.97 -24.77 9.45
C VAL A 754 -10.04 -23.93 10.16
N GLN A 755 -10.50 -24.34 11.34
CA GLN A 755 -11.40 -23.53 12.17
C GLN A 755 -10.63 -22.39 12.83
N ALA A 756 -9.40 -22.65 13.29
CA ALA A 756 -8.54 -21.63 13.88
C ALA A 756 -8.26 -20.52 12.86
N GLU A 757 -7.94 -20.87 11.62
CA GLU A 757 -7.76 -19.93 10.52
C GLU A 757 -9.04 -19.13 10.24
N ALA A 758 -10.19 -19.80 10.09
CA ALA A 758 -11.47 -19.11 9.81
C ALA A 758 -11.85 -18.12 10.92
N THR A 759 -11.67 -18.52 12.19
CA THR A 759 -11.94 -17.66 13.35
C THR A 759 -10.95 -16.50 13.43
N LEU A 760 -9.68 -16.74 13.11
CA LEU A 760 -8.67 -15.68 13.07
C LEU A 760 -8.98 -14.63 12.00
N GLU A 761 -9.36 -15.04 10.78
CA GLU A 761 -9.74 -14.07 9.74
C GLU A 761 -10.98 -13.26 10.14
N ALA A 762 -11.95 -13.88 10.83
CA ALA A 762 -13.11 -13.17 11.37
C ALA A 762 -12.75 -12.14 12.46
N LEU A 763 -11.69 -12.39 13.25
CA LEU A 763 -11.15 -11.42 14.22
C LEU A 763 -10.38 -10.29 13.53
N ARG A 764 -9.61 -10.59 12.47
CA ARG A 764 -8.83 -9.57 11.73
C ARG A 764 -9.70 -8.49 11.11
N ASP A 765 -10.92 -8.84 10.71
CA ASP A 765 -11.86 -7.87 10.13
C ASP A 765 -12.31 -6.78 11.12
N VAL A 766 -12.24 -7.03 12.43
CA VAL A 766 -12.59 -6.05 13.50
C VAL A 766 -11.39 -5.45 14.21
N GLU A 767 -10.19 -5.93 13.91
CA GLU A 767 -8.98 -5.33 14.44
C GLU A 767 -8.71 -4.01 13.72
N GLY A 768 -9.03 -2.90 14.38
CA GLY A 768 -8.80 -1.57 13.85
C GLY A 768 -7.34 -1.32 13.46
N SER A 769 -7.08 -0.23 12.73
CA SER A 769 -5.75 0.16 12.25
C SER A 769 -4.71 0.45 13.35
N GLU A 770 -5.11 0.46 14.63
CA GLU A 770 -4.25 0.66 15.79
C GLU A 770 -3.43 -0.57 16.18
N GLY A 771 -3.54 -1.70 15.45
CA GLY A 771 -2.60 -2.82 15.55
C GLY A 771 -2.66 -3.64 16.84
N ARG A 772 -3.71 -3.48 17.67
CA ARG A 772 -3.87 -4.24 18.92
C ARG A 772 -4.71 -5.50 18.70
N LEU A 773 -4.03 -6.65 18.67
CA LEU A 773 -4.64 -7.98 18.50
C LEU A 773 -5.70 -8.25 19.58
N LEU A 774 -6.85 -8.82 19.19
CA LEU A 774 -7.99 -9.06 20.09
C LEU A 774 -7.82 -10.30 20.96
N ALA A 775 -7.40 -11.41 20.37
CA ALA A 775 -7.16 -12.68 21.04
C ALA A 775 -6.21 -13.56 20.24
N GLU A 776 -5.66 -14.56 20.91
CA GLU A 776 -4.96 -15.64 20.24
C GLU A 776 -5.90 -16.75 19.79
N VAL A 777 -5.62 -17.30 18.61
CA VAL A 777 -6.42 -18.38 18.01
C VAL A 777 -5.50 -19.48 17.51
N GLY A 778 -5.81 -20.73 17.86
CA GLY A 778 -5.00 -21.86 17.43
C GLY A 778 -5.53 -23.21 17.89
N THR A 779 -4.77 -24.24 17.53
CA THR A 779 -4.98 -25.57 18.10
C THR A 779 -4.36 -25.67 19.48
N ALA A 780 -4.83 -26.62 20.29
CA ALA A 780 -4.37 -26.82 21.67
C ALA A 780 -2.84 -26.90 21.83
N HIS A 781 -2.09 -27.37 20.81
CA HIS A 781 -0.63 -27.40 20.83
C HIS A 781 -0.01 -26.00 21.00
N ARG A 782 -0.58 -24.96 20.39
CA ARG A 782 -0.08 -23.56 20.51
C ARG A 782 -0.33 -22.96 21.89
N PHE A 783 -1.26 -23.54 22.65
CA PHE A 783 -1.66 -23.04 23.97
C PHE A 783 -0.92 -23.73 25.12
N GLN A 784 -0.05 -24.70 24.83
CA GLN A 784 0.69 -25.41 25.86
C GLN A 784 1.67 -24.46 26.59
N GLY A 785 1.71 -24.55 27.92
CA GLY A 785 2.50 -23.66 28.77
C GLY A 785 1.91 -22.25 28.97
N ARG A 786 0.76 -21.94 28.36
CA ARG A 786 0.07 -20.65 28.51
C ARG A 786 -1.17 -20.75 29.39
N GLU A 787 -1.59 -19.60 29.88
CA GLU A 787 -2.79 -19.42 30.71
C GLU A 787 -3.50 -18.15 30.27
N PHE A 788 -4.83 -18.15 30.31
CA PHE A 788 -5.68 -17.03 29.93
C PHE A 788 -6.73 -16.83 31.02
N ASP A 789 -7.16 -15.58 31.24
CA ASP A 789 -8.29 -15.33 32.13
C ASP A 789 -9.52 -16.06 31.58
N VAL A 790 -9.76 -15.90 30.27
CA VAL A 790 -10.86 -16.53 29.56
C VAL A 790 -10.38 -17.47 28.47
N VAL A 791 -10.99 -18.65 28.39
CA VAL A 791 -10.76 -19.59 27.29
C VAL A 791 -12.07 -19.86 26.56
N VAL A 792 -12.04 -19.73 25.23
CA VAL A 792 -13.12 -20.17 24.35
C VAL A 792 -12.69 -21.44 23.65
N PHE A 793 -13.32 -22.56 24.00
CA PHE A 793 -13.08 -23.85 23.36
C PHE A 793 -14.16 -24.13 22.32
N ASP A 794 -13.80 -23.95 21.05
CA ASP A 794 -14.66 -24.25 19.91
C ASP A 794 -14.45 -25.69 19.43
N THR A 795 -15.43 -26.55 19.71
CA THR A 795 -15.35 -27.99 19.45
C THR A 795 -15.59 -28.36 17.98
N VAL A 796 -16.28 -27.51 17.23
CA VAL A 796 -16.77 -27.80 15.86
C VAL A 796 -17.71 -29.02 15.81
N GLU A 797 -18.35 -29.37 16.93
CA GLU A 797 -19.28 -30.51 17.02
C GLU A 797 -20.73 -30.05 16.76
N GLY A 798 -21.23 -30.35 15.55
CA GLY A 798 -22.63 -30.09 15.15
C GLY A 798 -23.65 -31.09 15.69
N GLY A 799 -24.93 -30.87 15.42
CA GLY A 799 -26.05 -31.70 15.91
C GLY A 799 -26.02 -33.18 15.49
N ALA A 800 -27.01 -33.96 15.94
CA ALA A 800 -27.04 -35.43 15.80
C ALA A 800 -26.90 -35.94 14.34
N ASP A 801 -27.33 -35.15 13.35
CA ASP A 801 -27.22 -35.48 11.91
C ASP A 801 -25.81 -35.25 11.31
N SER A 802 -24.87 -34.73 12.11
CA SER A 802 -23.49 -34.47 11.70
C SER A 802 -22.60 -35.71 11.86
N ARG A 803 -21.61 -35.87 10.97
CA ARG A 803 -20.58 -36.91 11.12
C ARG A 803 -19.81 -36.70 12.42
N GLU A 804 -19.46 -37.80 13.09
CA GLU A 804 -18.75 -37.74 14.37
C GLU A 804 -17.32 -37.20 14.16
N LEU A 805 -17.04 -36.06 14.78
CA LEU A 805 -15.73 -35.41 14.80
C LEU A 805 -14.98 -35.79 16.09
N TRP A 806 -13.82 -35.16 16.29
CA TRP A 806 -12.82 -35.65 17.24
C TRP A 806 -13.31 -35.59 18.69
N MET A 807 -13.98 -34.51 19.07
CA MET A 807 -14.36 -34.30 20.47
C MET A 807 -15.51 -35.21 20.89
N ALA A 808 -16.44 -35.52 19.99
CA ALA A 808 -17.52 -36.48 20.27
C ALA A 808 -17.02 -37.92 20.46
N LEU A 809 -15.86 -38.28 19.89
CA LEU A 809 -15.30 -39.62 19.98
C LEU A 809 -14.18 -39.75 21.02
N ALA A 810 -13.71 -38.64 21.59
CA ALA A 810 -12.62 -38.61 22.55
C ALA A 810 -12.98 -39.41 23.81
N HIS A 811 -12.21 -40.46 24.12
CA HIS A 811 -12.34 -41.24 25.34
C HIS A 811 -11.04 -42.01 25.67
N ARG A 812 -10.97 -42.54 26.90
CA ARG A 812 -9.83 -43.31 27.42
C ARG A 812 -10.13 -44.76 27.78
N GLN A 813 -11.35 -45.23 27.52
CA GLN A 813 -11.77 -46.60 27.79
C GLN A 813 -10.85 -47.65 27.14
N GLN A 814 -10.88 -48.88 27.68
CA GLN A 814 -10.07 -49.99 27.20
C GLN A 814 -10.33 -50.25 25.70
N GLY A 815 -9.27 -50.39 24.91
CA GLY A 815 -9.36 -50.54 23.45
C GLY A 815 -9.42 -49.22 22.65
N ALA A 816 -9.44 -48.04 23.31
CA ALA A 816 -9.33 -46.75 22.61
C ALA A 816 -7.99 -46.62 21.88
N ASP A 817 -8.06 -46.34 20.58
CA ASP A 817 -6.89 -46.03 19.74
C ASP A 817 -6.24 -44.69 20.12
N GLU A 818 -5.03 -44.48 19.62
CA GLU A 818 -4.23 -43.28 19.92
C GLU A 818 -4.98 -41.99 19.54
N TRP A 819 -5.75 -42.01 18.46
CA TRP A 819 -6.51 -40.85 18.00
C TRP A 819 -7.57 -40.41 19.03
N ARG A 820 -8.33 -41.35 19.61
CA ARG A 820 -9.31 -41.05 20.67
C ARG A 820 -8.66 -40.54 21.95
N ARG A 821 -7.54 -41.16 22.36
CA ARG A 821 -6.77 -40.75 23.55
C ARG A 821 -6.18 -39.35 23.39
N ASN A 822 -5.63 -39.04 22.22
CA ASN A 822 -5.13 -37.71 21.90
C ASN A 822 -6.26 -36.66 21.85
N GLY A 823 -7.49 -37.07 21.53
CA GLY A 823 -8.67 -36.19 21.64
C GLY A 823 -8.95 -35.77 23.07
N VAL A 824 -8.82 -36.69 24.03
CA VAL A 824 -8.95 -36.38 25.46
C VAL A 824 -7.80 -35.48 25.93
N ARG A 825 -6.56 -35.75 25.50
CA ARG A 825 -5.40 -34.88 25.78
C ARG A 825 -5.62 -33.46 25.26
N LEU A 826 -6.16 -33.32 24.04
CA LEU A 826 -6.50 -32.03 23.45
C LEU A 826 -7.58 -31.30 24.25
N PHE A 827 -8.66 -32.00 24.59
CA PHE A 827 -9.76 -31.44 25.39
C PHE A 827 -9.24 -30.98 26.75
N ASN A 828 -8.47 -31.83 27.44
CA ASN A 828 -7.85 -31.53 28.72
C ASN A 828 -6.94 -30.29 28.62
N VAL A 829 -6.09 -30.21 27.58
CA VAL A 829 -5.27 -29.03 27.33
C VAL A 829 -6.14 -27.80 27.13
N ALA A 830 -7.21 -27.85 26.33
CA ALA A 830 -8.07 -26.71 26.08
C ALA A 830 -8.73 -26.18 27.36
N VAL A 831 -9.35 -27.06 28.16
CA VAL A 831 -10.11 -26.63 29.35
C VAL A 831 -9.24 -26.19 30.52
N THR A 832 -7.97 -26.61 30.58
CA THR A 832 -7.09 -26.30 31.71
C THR A 832 -6.23 -25.05 31.52
N ARG A 833 -6.39 -24.30 30.42
CA ARG A 833 -5.71 -22.99 30.22
C ARG A 833 -6.41 -21.82 30.90
N VAL A 834 -7.63 -22.04 31.35
CA VAL A 834 -8.47 -21.02 31.96
C VAL A 834 -8.02 -20.69 33.39
N ARG A 835 -8.16 -19.43 33.78
CA ARG A 835 -8.05 -18.96 35.17
C ARG A 835 -9.40 -18.55 35.75
N THR A 836 -10.24 -17.85 34.97
CA THR A 836 -11.52 -17.30 35.45
C THR A 836 -12.74 -17.93 34.80
N ARG A 837 -12.84 -18.01 33.46
CA ARG A 837 -14.05 -18.50 32.79
C ARG A 837 -13.80 -19.28 31.51
N LEU A 838 -14.44 -20.45 31.40
CA LEU A 838 -14.34 -21.35 30.25
C LEU A 838 -15.65 -21.33 29.46
N TYR A 839 -15.58 -20.97 28.19
CA TYR A 839 -16.66 -21.16 27.23
C TYR A 839 -16.42 -22.43 26.42
N VAL A 840 -17.43 -23.26 26.29
CA VAL A 840 -17.39 -24.42 25.38
C VAL A 840 -18.47 -24.22 24.33
N ILE A 841 -18.09 -24.12 23.06
CA ILE A 841 -19.04 -23.99 21.94
C ILE A 841 -19.26 -25.38 21.35
N ALA A 842 -20.48 -25.90 21.49
CA ALA A 842 -20.86 -27.23 21.02
C ALA A 842 -22.38 -27.34 20.82
N SER A 843 -22.83 -28.34 20.05
CA SER A 843 -24.24 -28.74 20.03
C SER A 843 -24.69 -29.31 21.39
N GLY A 844 -25.77 -28.77 21.96
CA GLY A 844 -26.37 -29.25 23.20
C GLY A 844 -26.93 -30.67 23.10
N GLU A 845 -27.55 -31.02 21.98
CA GLU A 845 -27.99 -32.37 21.63
C GLU A 845 -26.82 -33.35 21.62
N ARG A 846 -25.65 -32.93 21.13
CA ARG A 846 -24.46 -33.77 21.08
C ARG A 846 -23.81 -33.97 22.44
N VAL A 847 -23.82 -32.93 23.27
CA VAL A 847 -23.36 -33.03 24.67
C VAL A 847 -24.29 -33.93 25.47
N SER A 848 -25.60 -33.73 25.39
CA SER A 848 -26.60 -34.53 26.13
C SER A 848 -26.71 -35.98 25.64
N GLY A 849 -26.54 -36.21 24.34
CA GLY A 849 -26.52 -37.56 23.74
C GLY A 849 -25.15 -38.24 23.77
N ALA A 850 -24.14 -37.66 24.42
CA ALA A 850 -22.79 -38.22 24.44
C ALA A 850 -22.75 -39.59 25.14
N ARG A 851 -22.00 -40.54 24.58
CA ARG A 851 -21.87 -41.88 25.16
C ARG A 851 -21.13 -41.82 26.50
N PRO A 852 -21.55 -42.57 27.53
CA PRO A 852 -20.86 -42.60 28.82
C PRO A 852 -19.36 -42.89 28.69
N GLY A 853 -18.54 -42.12 29.41
CA GLY A 853 -17.07 -42.22 29.40
C GLY A 853 -16.36 -41.53 28.21
N THR A 854 -17.10 -40.75 27.41
CA THR A 854 -16.52 -39.82 26.44
C THR A 854 -16.31 -38.42 27.04
N ALA A 855 -15.45 -37.61 26.44
CA ALA A 855 -15.13 -36.27 26.93
C ALA A 855 -16.37 -35.35 27.00
N LEU A 856 -17.28 -35.43 26.03
CA LEU A 856 -18.54 -34.66 26.06
C LEU A 856 -19.50 -35.17 27.15
N ALA A 857 -19.47 -36.46 27.50
CA ALA A 857 -20.28 -36.98 28.60
C ALA A 857 -19.82 -36.46 29.96
N GLU A 858 -18.51 -36.26 30.15
CA GLU A 858 -17.97 -35.60 31.35
C GLU A 858 -18.45 -34.14 31.47
N LEU A 859 -18.52 -33.41 30.35
CA LEU A 859 -19.12 -32.07 30.33
C LEU A 859 -20.62 -32.11 30.63
N HIS A 860 -21.35 -33.05 30.04
CA HIS A 860 -22.79 -33.22 30.28
C HIS A 860 -23.10 -33.51 31.76
N ALA A 861 -22.29 -34.34 32.41
CA ALA A 861 -22.47 -34.68 33.83
C ALA A 861 -22.37 -33.46 34.77
N LEU A 862 -21.74 -32.37 34.33
CA LEU A 862 -21.64 -31.13 35.10
C LEU A 862 -22.77 -30.13 34.82
N VAL A 863 -23.57 -30.36 33.78
CA VAL A 863 -24.70 -29.47 33.45
C VAL A 863 -25.72 -29.49 34.59
N GLY A 864 -26.06 -28.31 35.10
CA GLY A 864 -26.97 -28.15 36.25
C GLY A 864 -26.29 -28.22 37.62
N THR A 865 -24.96 -28.38 37.67
CA THR A 865 -24.18 -28.21 38.90
C THR A 865 -23.79 -26.73 39.13
N PRO A 866 -23.58 -26.29 40.38
CA PRO A 866 -23.16 -24.92 40.66
C PRO A 866 -21.88 -24.53 39.91
N GLY A 867 -21.88 -23.34 39.31
CA GLY A 867 -20.77 -22.85 38.50
C GLY A 867 -20.77 -23.31 37.03
N VAL A 868 -21.77 -24.07 36.57
CA VAL A 868 -21.93 -24.45 35.15
C VAL A 868 -23.25 -23.95 34.59
N ARG A 869 -23.21 -23.22 33.48
CA ARG A 869 -24.40 -22.66 32.83
C ARG A 869 -24.50 -23.04 31.36
N VAL A 870 -25.71 -23.33 30.89
CA VAL A 870 -26.01 -23.51 29.46
C VAL A 870 -26.63 -22.23 28.92
N LEU A 871 -26.13 -21.78 27.77
CA LEU A 871 -26.61 -20.61 27.05
C LEU A 871 -26.93 -20.99 25.62
N HIS A 872 -28.19 -20.90 25.23
CA HIS A 872 -28.60 -21.21 23.86
C HIS A 872 -28.20 -20.08 22.91
N ALA A 873 -27.32 -20.36 21.96
CA ALA A 873 -26.80 -19.39 20.99
C ALA A 873 -27.91 -18.77 20.13
N LYS A 874 -28.98 -19.51 19.82
CA LYS A 874 -30.17 -18.97 19.12
C LYS A 874 -30.78 -17.74 19.83
N ASN A 875 -30.70 -17.69 21.16
CA ASN A 875 -31.22 -16.57 21.95
C ASN A 875 -30.29 -15.36 21.94
N LEU A 876 -29.03 -15.56 21.56
CA LEU A 876 -28.01 -14.52 21.41
C LEU A 876 -28.00 -13.94 19.99
N VAL A 877 -28.36 -14.75 19.00
CA VAL A 877 -28.37 -14.45 17.56
C VAL A 877 -29.81 -14.09 17.09
N THR A 878 -30.67 -13.57 17.97
CA THR A 878 -32.01 -13.07 17.60
C THR A 878 -32.13 -11.62 18.09
N PRO A 879 -32.59 -10.65 17.27
CA PRO A 879 -32.70 -9.25 17.69
C PRO A 879 -33.61 -9.12 18.93
N PRO A 880 -33.32 -8.17 19.84
CA PRO A 880 -34.03 -8.05 21.11
C PRO A 880 -35.42 -7.45 20.88
N GLN A 881 -36.41 -8.29 20.55
CA GLN A 881 -37.82 -7.87 20.46
C GLN A 881 -38.65 -8.26 21.70
N ALA A 882 -38.04 -8.71 22.80
CA ALA A 882 -38.75 -8.96 24.05
C ALA A 882 -37.89 -8.67 25.29
N LEU A 883 -38.55 -8.09 26.30
CA LEU A 883 -38.03 -7.52 27.53
C LEU A 883 -37.12 -8.45 28.37
N SER A 884 -36.28 -7.76 29.15
CA SER A 884 -35.11 -8.19 29.93
C SER A 884 -35.35 -9.13 31.13
N GLU A 885 -36.46 -9.85 31.22
CA GLU A 885 -36.76 -10.65 32.44
C GLU A 885 -36.12 -12.04 32.47
N PHE A 886 -35.61 -12.56 31.34
CA PHE A 886 -34.98 -13.90 31.26
C PHE A 886 -33.48 -13.91 30.94
N ARG A 887 -32.85 -12.74 30.86
CA ARG A 887 -31.43 -12.59 30.52
C ARG A 887 -30.74 -11.94 31.71
N GLY A 888 -30.13 -12.72 32.60
CA GLY A 888 -29.25 -12.15 33.64
C GLY A 888 -28.18 -11.23 33.01
N GLU A 889 -27.59 -10.32 33.79
CA GLU A 889 -26.71 -9.23 33.31
C GLU A 889 -25.67 -9.66 32.27
N PHE A 890 -25.01 -10.81 32.47
CA PHE A 890 -24.05 -11.38 31.52
C PHE A 890 -24.66 -11.74 30.15
N SER A 891 -25.85 -12.34 30.12
CA SER A 891 -26.51 -12.71 28.85
C SER A 891 -27.00 -11.49 28.10
N THR A 892 -27.36 -10.42 28.81
CA THR A 892 -27.71 -9.13 28.22
C THR A 892 -26.46 -8.43 27.69
N ALA A 893 -25.36 -8.39 28.46
CA ALA A 893 -24.08 -7.85 28.00
C ALA A 893 -23.50 -8.62 26.80
N LEU A 894 -23.54 -9.95 26.80
CA LEU A 894 -23.11 -10.76 25.65
C LEU A 894 -24.04 -10.58 24.44
N ALA A 895 -25.35 -10.44 24.64
CA ALA A 895 -26.27 -10.12 23.56
C ALA A 895 -26.12 -8.68 23.05
N GLU A 896 -25.75 -7.73 23.91
CA GLU A 896 -25.41 -6.36 23.53
C GLU A 896 -24.08 -6.29 22.79
N VAL A 897 -23.06 -7.03 23.24
CA VAL A 897 -21.78 -7.15 22.53
C VAL A 897 -21.99 -7.86 21.20
N LEU A 898 -22.74 -8.95 21.15
CA LEU A 898 -23.22 -9.53 19.88
C LEU A 898 -24.10 -8.56 19.09
N GLY A 899 -24.70 -7.53 19.71
CA GLY A 899 -25.42 -6.46 19.02
C GLY A 899 -24.53 -5.30 18.56
N ARG A 900 -23.36 -5.11 19.16
CA ARG A 900 -22.37 -4.05 18.88
C ARG A 900 -21.28 -4.49 17.91
N HIS A 901 -20.78 -5.71 18.09
CA HIS A 901 -19.56 -6.24 17.46
C HIS A 901 -19.82 -7.16 16.28
N VAL A 902 -21.06 -7.15 15.87
CA VAL A 902 -21.53 -7.83 14.71
C VAL A 902 -21.43 -6.80 13.58
N GLU A 903 -20.31 -6.86 12.85
CA GLU A 903 -20.30 -6.49 11.43
C GLU A 903 -21.18 -7.46 10.59
N VAL A 904 -21.95 -8.35 11.25
CA VAL A 904 -23.24 -8.85 10.73
C VAL A 904 -24.22 -7.69 10.75
N THR A 905 -24.30 -6.95 9.65
CA THR A 905 -25.08 -5.72 9.72
C THR A 905 -26.53 -5.94 10.10
N ASP A 906 -27.11 -7.10 9.79
CA ASP A 906 -28.44 -7.46 10.20
C ASP A 906 -28.56 -8.98 10.19
N ILE A 907 -29.30 -9.54 11.15
CA ILE A 907 -29.86 -10.89 11.03
C ILE A 907 -31.15 -10.68 10.26
N ASP A 908 -31.04 -10.85 8.96
CA ASP A 908 -32.15 -10.63 8.08
C ASP A 908 -33.05 -11.86 8.13
N ASP A 909 -34.29 -11.67 8.59
CA ASP A 909 -35.35 -12.61 8.28
C ASP A 909 -35.63 -12.57 6.77
N GLU A 910 -36.48 -13.46 6.29
CA GLU A 910 -36.84 -13.50 4.89
C GLU A 910 -37.45 -12.22 4.28
N ARG A 911 -37.96 -11.29 5.10
CA ARG A 911 -38.57 -10.03 4.64
C ARG A 911 -37.50 -8.96 4.52
N ASP A 912 -36.66 -8.84 5.54
CA ASP A 912 -35.58 -7.86 5.57
C ASP A 912 -34.42 -8.26 4.64
N PHE A 913 -34.16 -9.57 4.47
CA PHE A 913 -33.05 -10.09 3.67
C PHE A 913 -33.09 -9.60 2.24
N TYR A 914 -34.22 -9.69 1.55
CA TYR A 914 -34.26 -9.30 0.15
C TYR A 914 -34.12 -7.79 -0.04
N ARG A 915 -34.57 -6.97 0.92
CA ARG A 915 -34.33 -5.52 0.90
C ARG A 915 -32.82 -5.24 1.02
N THR A 916 -32.18 -5.87 2.00
CA THR A 916 -30.75 -5.73 2.26
C THR A 916 -29.92 -6.25 1.09
N PHE A 917 -30.17 -7.48 0.65
CA PHE A 917 -29.47 -8.17 -0.43
C PHE A 917 -29.57 -7.43 -1.76
N THR A 918 -30.75 -6.91 -2.12
CA THR A 918 -30.92 -6.14 -3.36
C THR A 918 -30.14 -4.82 -3.32
N THR A 919 -30.12 -4.14 -2.17
CA THR A 919 -29.28 -2.94 -1.97
C THR A 919 -27.80 -3.26 -2.16
N GLN A 920 -27.32 -4.39 -1.61
CA GLN A 920 -25.93 -4.81 -1.77
C GLN A 920 -25.58 -5.15 -3.23
N ILE A 921 -26.47 -5.83 -3.97
CA ILE A 921 -26.28 -6.10 -5.42
C ILE A 921 -26.17 -4.79 -6.22
N ARG A 922 -26.96 -3.76 -5.88
CA ARG A 922 -26.90 -2.45 -6.54
C ARG A 922 -25.60 -1.71 -6.25
N GLN A 923 -25.00 -1.92 -5.08
CA GLN A 923 -23.75 -1.29 -4.66
C GLN A 923 -22.50 -2.07 -5.11
N ALA A 924 -22.65 -3.33 -5.49
CA ALA A 924 -21.55 -4.19 -5.94
C ALA A 924 -20.78 -3.58 -7.12
N LYS A 925 -19.45 -3.66 -7.05
CA LYS A 925 -18.49 -3.05 -7.98
C LYS A 925 -17.62 -4.07 -8.72
N GLN A 926 -17.34 -5.22 -8.13
CA GLN A 926 -16.34 -6.17 -8.61
C GLN A 926 -16.90 -7.59 -8.79
N SER A 927 -17.52 -8.17 -7.76
CA SER A 927 -17.92 -9.58 -7.79
C SER A 927 -19.16 -9.89 -6.96
N LEU A 928 -19.90 -10.91 -7.37
CA LEU A 928 -21.05 -11.47 -6.68
C LEU A 928 -21.01 -13.00 -6.83
N TRP A 929 -20.80 -13.70 -5.71
CA TRP A 929 -20.75 -15.15 -5.64
C TRP A 929 -21.96 -15.66 -4.90
N LEU A 930 -22.67 -16.64 -5.45
CA LEU A 930 -23.89 -17.17 -4.85
C LEU A 930 -23.87 -18.69 -4.82
N TRP A 931 -23.97 -19.26 -3.63
CA TRP A 931 -24.31 -20.66 -3.42
C TRP A 931 -25.78 -20.74 -3.04
N ALA A 932 -26.60 -21.23 -3.98
CA ALA A 932 -28.05 -21.27 -3.85
C ALA A 932 -28.58 -22.61 -4.38
N PRO A 933 -28.86 -23.60 -3.50
CA PRO A 933 -29.12 -24.98 -3.93
C PRO A 933 -30.33 -25.10 -4.85
N TRP A 934 -31.38 -24.30 -4.63
CA TRP A 934 -32.60 -24.32 -5.44
C TRP A 934 -32.89 -22.97 -6.09
N VAL A 935 -33.48 -23.00 -7.28
CA VAL A 935 -33.98 -21.82 -8.00
C VAL A 935 -35.50 -21.93 -8.14
N ALA A 936 -36.23 -20.92 -7.66
CA ALA A 936 -37.69 -20.84 -7.76
C ALA A 936 -38.15 -19.43 -8.14
N ASN A 937 -39.46 -19.16 -8.15
CA ASN A 937 -40.06 -17.92 -8.69
C ASN A 937 -39.46 -16.63 -8.11
N ARG A 938 -38.90 -16.67 -6.90
CA ARG A 938 -38.21 -15.53 -6.26
C ARG A 938 -37.14 -14.89 -7.15
N ILE A 939 -36.41 -15.70 -7.94
CA ILE A 939 -35.37 -15.17 -8.83
C ILE A 939 -35.89 -14.08 -9.77
N ARG A 940 -37.16 -14.12 -10.19
CA ARG A 940 -37.76 -13.11 -11.08
C ARG A 940 -37.66 -11.70 -10.52
N SER A 941 -37.72 -11.54 -9.19
CA SER A 941 -37.55 -10.25 -8.52
C SER A 941 -36.11 -9.76 -8.45
N LEU A 942 -35.13 -10.67 -8.54
CA LEU A 942 -33.70 -10.37 -8.47
C LEU A 942 -33.05 -10.20 -9.86
N LEU A 943 -33.63 -10.79 -10.91
CA LEU A 943 -33.07 -10.72 -12.28
C LEU A 943 -32.77 -9.29 -12.76
N PRO A 944 -33.61 -8.26 -12.53
CA PRO A 944 -33.29 -6.90 -12.98
C PRO A 944 -32.03 -6.34 -12.31
N ASP A 945 -31.86 -6.55 -11.01
CA ASP A 945 -30.72 -6.06 -10.25
C ASP A 945 -29.44 -6.84 -10.57
N LEU A 946 -29.54 -8.16 -10.79
CA LEU A 946 -28.43 -8.99 -11.28
C LEU A 946 -27.99 -8.57 -12.69
N GLN A 947 -28.93 -8.25 -13.59
CA GLN A 947 -28.62 -7.76 -14.93
C GLN A 947 -27.92 -6.40 -14.87
N ALA A 948 -28.46 -5.48 -14.07
CA ALA A 948 -27.82 -4.19 -13.86
C ALA A 948 -26.41 -4.32 -13.27
N ALA A 949 -26.15 -5.31 -12.40
CA ALA A 949 -24.80 -5.57 -11.88
C ALA A 949 -23.86 -6.10 -12.98
N THR A 950 -24.31 -7.07 -13.77
CA THR A 950 -23.56 -7.59 -14.92
C THR A 950 -23.24 -6.48 -15.94
N ASP A 951 -24.18 -5.59 -16.23
CA ASP A 951 -24.01 -4.47 -17.16
C ASP A 951 -22.98 -3.45 -16.66
N ARG A 952 -22.81 -3.31 -15.34
CA ARG A 952 -21.74 -2.50 -14.72
C ARG A 952 -20.37 -3.18 -14.73
N GLY A 953 -20.28 -4.43 -15.17
CA GLY A 953 -19.04 -5.22 -15.16
C GLY A 953 -18.80 -6.03 -13.90
N VAL A 954 -19.79 -6.16 -12.99
CA VAL A 954 -19.69 -7.03 -11.81
C VAL A 954 -19.70 -8.50 -12.24
N ARG A 955 -18.75 -9.30 -11.77
CA ARG A 955 -18.69 -10.74 -12.04
C ARG A 955 -19.69 -11.51 -11.19
N VAL A 956 -20.80 -11.96 -11.78
CA VAL A 956 -21.85 -12.75 -11.12
C VAL A 956 -21.64 -14.24 -11.39
N THR A 957 -21.32 -14.99 -10.34
CA THR A 957 -21.13 -16.45 -10.37
C THR A 957 -22.13 -17.12 -9.43
N VAL A 958 -22.87 -18.10 -9.94
CA VAL A 958 -23.90 -18.81 -9.18
C VAL A 958 -23.68 -20.32 -9.21
N PHE A 959 -23.60 -20.93 -8.04
CA PHE A 959 -23.59 -22.37 -7.81
C PHE A 959 -24.99 -22.84 -7.44
N ILE A 960 -25.51 -23.83 -8.15
CA ILE A 960 -26.83 -24.40 -7.94
C ILE A 960 -26.75 -25.92 -7.82
N ARG A 961 -27.76 -26.55 -7.22
CA ARG A 961 -27.84 -28.01 -7.22
C ARG A 961 -28.08 -28.54 -8.64
N ASP A 962 -27.52 -29.71 -8.94
CA ASP A 962 -27.65 -30.35 -10.23
C ASP A 962 -29.08 -30.81 -10.57
N ASP A 963 -29.26 -31.26 -11.82
CA ASP A 963 -30.55 -31.75 -12.34
C ASP A 963 -30.95 -33.12 -11.78
N THR A 964 -30.21 -33.69 -10.81
CA THR A 964 -30.60 -34.94 -10.15
C THR A 964 -31.57 -34.73 -8.99
N ASP A 965 -31.67 -33.50 -8.48
CA ASP A 965 -32.63 -33.11 -7.45
C ASP A 965 -34.06 -32.97 -8.01
N GLN A 966 -35.05 -33.56 -7.33
CA GLN A 966 -36.44 -33.59 -7.79
C GLN A 966 -37.09 -32.19 -7.85
N LEU A 967 -36.62 -31.24 -7.03
CA LEU A 967 -37.14 -29.87 -7.04
C LEU A 967 -36.57 -29.05 -8.19
N GLN A 968 -35.31 -29.29 -8.59
CA GLN A 968 -34.68 -28.62 -9.74
C GLN A 968 -35.15 -29.17 -11.10
N ARG A 969 -35.65 -30.40 -11.16
CA ARG A 969 -36.14 -31.04 -12.40
C ARG A 969 -37.46 -30.47 -12.94
N ARG A 970 -38.23 -29.74 -12.14
CA ARG A 970 -39.53 -29.22 -12.56
C ARG A 970 -39.36 -28.24 -13.72
N ASP A 971 -40.23 -28.32 -14.73
CA ASP A 971 -40.15 -27.47 -15.94
C ASP A 971 -40.06 -25.98 -15.62
N ASN A 972 -40.80 -25.52 -14.60
CA ASN A 972 -40.74 -24.13 -14.15
C ASN A 972 -39.35 -23.76 -13.61
N SER A 973 -38.70 -24.63 -12.84
CA SER A 973 -37.35 -24.39 -12.31
C SER A 973 -36.29 -24.39 -13.42
N GLN A 974 -36.42 -25.26 -14.42
CA GLN A 974 -35.53 -25.27 -15.59
C GLN A 974 -35.64 -23.98 -16.43
N ALA A 975 -36.85 -23.46 -16.62
CA ALA A 975 -37.06 -22.18 -17.29
C ALA A 975 -36.39 -21.02 -16.52
N LEU A 976 -36.52 -21.01 -15.19
CA LEU A 976 -35.90 -20.00 -14.33
C LEU A 976 -34.36 -20.07 -14.30
N ILE A 977 -33.78 -21.28 -14.34
CA ILE A 977 -32.34 -21.46 -14.49
C ILE A 977 -31.87 -20.94 -15.85
N ALA A 978 -32.65 -21.16 -16.92
CA ALA A 978 -32.33 -20.62 -18.24
C ALA A 978 -32.34 -19.08 -18.23
N ASP A 979 -33.32 -18.45 -17.56
CA ASP A 979 -33.36 -17.00 -17.38
C ASP A 979 -32.14 -16.50 -16.57
N LEU A 980 -31.77 -17.21 -15.49
CA LEU A 980 -30.58 -16.88 -14.69
C LEU A 980 -29.29 -16.96 -15.52
N ARG A 981 -29.14 -17.97 -16.39
CA ARG A 981 -27.97 -18.13 -17.28
C ARG A 981 -27.84 -17.03 -18.33
N ARG A 982 -28.92 -16.28 -18.63
CA ARG A 982 -28.83 -15.10 -19.51
C ARG A 982 -28.23 -13.88 -18.81
N VAL A 983 -28.33 -13.83 -17.48
CA VAL A 983 -27.94 -12.69 -16.66
C VAL A 983 -26.59 -12.89 -15.96
N ALA A 984 -26.39 -14.05 -15.34
CA ALA A 984 -25.15 -14.39 -14.65
C ALA A 984 -24.12 -14.94 -15.64
N GLN A 985 -22.88 -14.43 -15.58
CA GLN A 985 -21.82 -14.86 -16.49
C GLN A 985 -21.45 -16.33 -16.29
N THR A 986 -21.62 -16.86 -15.08
CA THR A 986 -21.27 -18.25 -14.75
C THR A 986 -22.33 -18.87 -13.84
N VAL A 987 -22.95 -19.96 -14.29
CA VAL A 987 -23.88 -20.77 -13.48
C VAL A 987 -23.42 -22.22 -13.49
N VAL A 988 -22.97 -22.73 -12.34
CA VAL A 988 -22.33 -24.05 -12.21
C VAL A 988 -23.20 -24.99 -11.39
N PRO A 989 -23.71 -26.08 -11.99
CA PRO A 989 -24.39 -27.14 -11.25
C PRO A 989 -23.42 -27.94 -10.38
N MET A 990 -23.80 -28.24 -9.14
CA MET A 990 -23.02 -29.05 -8.20
C MET A 990 -23.89 -30.19 -7.61
N HIS A 991 -23.35 -31.40 -7.68
CA HIS A 991 -23.99 -32.59 -7.13
C HIS A 991 -23.83 -32.64 -5.60
N VAL A 992 -24.96 -32.68 -4.88
CA VAL A 992 -25.04 -32.67 -3.41
C VAL A 992 -24.45 -31.38 -2.83
N MET A 993 -25.27 -30.33 -2.86
CA MET A 993 -24.97 -28.98 -2.41
C MET A 993 -26.03 -28.51 -1.41
N HIS A 994 -25.62 -27.94 -0.28
CA HIS A 994 -26.51 -27.40 0.75
C HIS A 994 -26.15 -25.97 1.20
N GLN A 995 -25.00 -25.45 0.75
CA GLN A 995 -24.49 -24.12 1.08
C GLN A 995 -25.48 -23.04 0.64
N LYS A 996 -25.74 -22.08 1.52
CA LYS A 996 -26.57 -20.90 1.26
C LYS A 996 -25.75 -19.67 1.63
N ILE A 997 -24.94 -19.25 0.67
CA ILE A 997 -23.89 -18.25 0.86
C ILE A 997 -23.99 -17.23 -0.27
N ALA A 998 -23.89 -15.95 0.04
CA ALA A 998 -23.60 -14.88 -0.89
C ALA A 998 -22.29 -14.20 -0.50
N VAL A 999 -21.44 -13.85 -1.45
CA VAL A 999 -20.25 -13.02 -1.20
C VAL A 999 -20.22 -11.90 -2.23
N ILE A 1000 -20.11 -10.66 -1.77
CA ILE A 1000 -20.18 -9.44 -2.58
C ILE A 1000 -18.86 -8.68 -2.42
N ASP A 1001 -18.23 -8.36 -3.55
CA ASP A 1001 -16.96 -7.63 -3.65
C ASP A 1001 -15.84 -8.18 -2.77
N GLU A 1002 -15.84 -9.50 -2.53
CA GLU A 1002 -14.88 -10.17 -1.63
C GLU A 1002 -14.77 -9.51 -0.24
N HIS A 1003 -15.87 -8.93 0.23
CA HIS A 1003 -15.92 -8.15 1.47
C HIS A 1003 -17.18 -8.41 2.29
N THR A 1004 -18.33 -8.53 1.63
CA THR A 1004 -19.60 -8.77 2.34
C THR A 1004 -20.03 -10.21 2.10
N VAL A 1005 -19.95 -11.04 3.12
CA VAL A 1005 -20.51 -12.39 3.13
C VAL A 1005 -21.95 -12.32 3.64
N MET A 1006 -22.86 -13.14 3.13
CA MET A 1006 -24.16 -13.40 3.74
C MET A 1006 -24.33 -14.92 3.76
N LEU A 1007 -24.52 -15.53 4.93
CA LEU A 1007 -24.63 -16.98 5.06
C LEU A 1007 -25.73 -17.36 6.07
N GLY A 1008 -26.42 -18.47 5.86
CA GLY A 1008 -27.50 -18.85 6.77
C GLY A 1008 -28.33 -20.03 6.30
N SER A 1009 -29.55 -20.14 6.81
CA SER A 1009 -30.48 -21.22 6.46
C SER A 1009 -31.40 -20.85 5.31
N LEU A 1010 -31.48 -19.58 4.91
CA LEU A 1010 -32.34 -19.09 3.83
C LEU A 1010 -31.66 -19.25 2.47
N ASN A 1011 -32.36 -19.82 1.49
CA ASN A 1011 -31.87 -19.91 0.12
C ASN A 1011 -32.24 -18.66 -0.69
N ALA A 1012 -31.24 -17.85 -1.02
CA ALA A 1012 -31.38 -16.55 -1.68
C ALA A 1012 -32.15 -16.60 -3.02
N LEU A 1013 -32.24 -17.76 -3.69
CA LEU A 1013 -32.89 -17.89 -5.00
C LEU A 1013 -34.24 -18.63 -4.98
N SER A 1014 -34.72 -19.12 -3.83
CA SER A 1014 -35.97 -19.90 -3.80
C SER A 1014 -36.97 -19.58 -2.70
N GLN A 1015 -36.59 -18.91 -1.61
CA GLN A 1015 -37.45 -18.86 -0.42
C GLN A 1015 -38.38 -17.64 -0.34
N SER A 1016 -39.59 -17.87 0.17
CA SER A 1016 -40.60 -16.86 0.47
C SER A 1016 -41.62 -17.42 1.49
N ASN A 1017 -41.97 -16.65 2.51
CA ASN A 1017 -42.82 -16.98 3.64
C ASN A 1017 -42.28 -18.07 4.63
N THR A 1018 -40.99 -18.08 4.98
CA THR A 1018 -40.31 -19.00 5.92
C THR A 1018 -39.74 -18.30 7.17
N ARG A 1019 -39.35 -19.06 8.21
CA ARG A 1019 -38.65 -18.55 9.41
C ARG A 1019 -37.12 -18.66 9.30
N GLU A 1020 -36.59 -18.77 8.09
CA GLU A 1020 -35.15 -18.90 7.86
C GLU A 1020 -34.45 -17.53 7.96
N VAL A 1021 -33.16 -17.54 8.29
CA VAL A 1021 -32.37 -16.31 8.50
C VAL A 1021 -31.10 -16.32 7.67
N MET A 1022 -30.62 -15.13 7.30
CA MET A 1022 -29.28 -14.89 6.78
C MET A 1022 -28.52 -13.97 7.72
N LEU A 1023 -27.27 -14.33 7.96
CA LEU A 1023 -26.32 -13.53 8.71
C LEU A 1023 -25.36 -12.89 7.72
N THR A 1024 -25.27 -11.56 7.74
CA THR A 1024 -24.30 -10.83 6.91
C THR A 1024 -22.92 -10.85 7.61
N MET A 1025 -21.78 -10.70 6.98
CA MET A 1025 -20.49 -10.47 7.66
C MET A 1025 -19.72 -9.53 6.76
N ARG A 1026 -19.35 -8.37 7.26
CA ARG A 1026 -18.45 -7.46 6.55
C ARG A 1026 -17.03 -7.76 6.99
N GLY A 1027 -16.11 -7.70 6.04
CA GLY A 1027 -14.74 -8.13 6.27
C GLY A 1027 -14.09 -8.77 5.05
N GLY A 1028 -13.03 -8.13 4.56
CA GLY A 1028 -12.28 -8.65 3.41
C GLY A 1028 -11.51 -9.93 3.74
N TYR A 1029 -11.04 -10.10 4.98
CA TYR A 1029 -10.24 -11.27 5.36
C TYR A 1029 -11.10 -12.54 5.40
N PHE A 1030 -12.21 -12.50 6.13
CA PHE A 1030 -13.14 -13.62 6.21
C PHE A 1030 -13.75 -13.96 4.84
N ALA A 1031 -14.18 -12.96 4.07
CA ALA A 1031 -14.79 -13.17 2.76
C ALA A 1031 -13.85 -13.88 1.77
N ARG A 1032 -12.59 -13.41 1.64
CA ARG A 1032 -11.60 -14.07 0.79
C ARG A 1032 -11.27 -15.48 1.26
N LYS A 1033 -11.19 -15.70 2.58
CA LYS A 1033 -10.93 -17.02 3.15
C LYS A 1033 -12.07 -18.00 2.85
N LEU A 1034 -13.30 -17.54 2.97
CA LEU A 1034 -14.49 -18.32 2.63
C LEU A 1034 -14.51 -18.71 1.15
N LEU A 1035 -14.24 -17.76 0.25
CA LEU A 1035 -14.16 -18.02 -1.18
C LEU A 1035 -13.05 -19.04 -1.52
N ALA A 1036 -11.89 -18.94 -0.88
CA ALA A 1036 -10.81 -19.91 -1.03
C ALA A 1036 -11.22 -21.31 -0.53
N HIS A 1037 -11.92 -21.37 0.60
CA HIS A 1037 -12.40 -22.62 1.17
C HIS A 1037 -13.46 -23.30 0.28
N GLU A 1038 -14.41 -22.53 -0.26
CA GLU A 1038 -15.42 -23.05 -1.20
C GLU A 1038 -14.87 -23.23 -2.63
N HIS A 1039 -13.55 -23.07 -2.81
CA HIS A 1039 -12.84 -23.21 -4.08
C HIS A 1039 -13.45 -22.38 -5.21
N ALA A 1040 -13.98 -21.20 -4.87
CA ALA A 1040 -14.86 -20.39 -5.71
C ALA A 1040 -14.26 -20.11 -7.10
N GLU A 1041 -13.02 -19.61 -7.15
CA GLU A 1041 -12.31 -19.28 -8.38
C GLU A 1041 -12.05 -20.50 -9.28
N THR A 1042 -11.71 -21.65 -8.68
CA THR A 1042 -11.49 -22.90 -9.42
C THR A 1042 -12.82 -23.45 -9.96
N PHE A 1043 -13.86 -23.42 -9.14
CA PHE A 1043 -15.20 -23.91 -9.47
C PHE A 1043 -15.96 -22.97 -10.42
N ALA A 1044 -15.59 -21.70 -10.54
CA ALA A 1044 -16.16 -20.78 -11.52
C ALA A 1044 -15.65 -20.98 -12.95
N ARG A 1045 -14.71 -21.91 -13.18
CA ARG A 1045 -14.08 -22.14 -14.49
C ARG A 1045 -14.38 -23.54 -15.02
N PRO A 1046 -15.65 -23.87 -15.31
CA PRO A 1046 -16.00 -25.17 -15.86
C PRO A 1046 -15.29 -25.36 -17.23
N PRO A 1047 -14.57 -26.47 -17.44
CA PRO A 1047 -13.95 -26.75 -18.73
C PRO A 1047 -15.02 -27.04 -19.80
N LYS A 1048 -14.65 -27.01 -21.08
CA LYS A 1048 -15.49 -27.64 -22.11
C LYS A 1048 -15.37 -29.16 -22.00
N CYS A 1049 -16.46 -29.88 -22.28
CA CYS A 1049 -16.44 -31.33 -22.32
C CYS A 1049 -15.43 -31.83 -23.36
N GLY A 1050 -14.45 -32.64 -22.94
CA GLY A 1050 -13.47 -33.24 -23.87
C GLY A 1050 -14.07 -34.26 -24.84
N ARG A 1051 -15.37 -34.57 -24.71
CA ARG A 1051 -16.09 -35.55 -25.53
C ARG A 1051 -17.12 -34.92 -26.48
N CYS A 1052 -18.07 -34.15 -25.96
CA CYS A 1052 -19.11 -33.49 -26.77
C CYS A 1052 -18.83 -32.00 -27.03
N THR A 1053 -17.74 -31.45 -26.49
CA THR A 1053 -17.39 -30.00 -26.55
C THR A 1053 -18.41 -29.04 -25.93
N GLY A 1054 -19.52 -29.57 -25.39
CA GLY A 1054 -20.57 -28.81 -24.70
C GLY A 1054 -20.11 -28.21 -23.37
N THR A 1055 -20.94 -27.28 -22.87
CA THR A 1055 -20.75 -26.52 -21.63
C THR A 1055 -21.61 -27.05 -20.49
N GLU A 1056 -22.37 -28.12 -20.71
CA GLU A 1056 -23.16 -28.81 -19.68
C GLU A 1056 -22.25 -29.65 -18.78
N ILE A 1057 -21.51 -28.94 -17.94
CA ILE A 1057 -20.57 -29.49 -16.97
C ILE A 1057 -21.07 -29.20 -15.54
N GLU A 1058 -21.07 -30.24 -14.72
CA GLU A 1058 -21.36 -30.16 -13.28
C GLU A 1058 -20.12 -30.51 -12.46
N ILE A 1059 -20.10 -30.07 -11.21
CA ILE A 1059 -19.13 -30.48 -10.19
C ILE A 1059 -19.68 -31.70 -9.46
N ARG A 1060 -18.88 -32.76 -9.32
CA ARG A 1060 -19.17 -33.89 -8.44
C ARG A 1060 -18.02 -34.17 -7.50
N ARG A 1061 -18.34 -34.59 -6.28
CA ARG A 1061 -17.37 -35.17 -5.34
C ARG A 1061 -17.43 -36.69 -5.41
N TRP A 1062 -16.30 -37.33 -5.74
CA TRP A 1062 -16.15 -38.78 -5.71
C TRP A 1062 -15.07 -39.14 -4.70
N LYS A 1063 -15.43 -39.83 -3.60
CA LYS A 1063 -14.55 -40.05 -2.44
C LYS A 1063 -14.01 -38.71 -1.91
N ASN A 1064 -12.70 -38.46 -2.06
CA ASN A 1064 -12.00 -37.25 -1.63
C ASN A 1064 -11.53 -36.36 -2.79
N THR A 1065 -11.93 -36.66 -4.03
CA THR A 1065 -11.52 -35.90 -5.21
C THR A 1065 -12.72 -35.22 -5.83
N TRP A 1066 -12.55 -33.95 -6.20
CA TRP A 1066 -13.53 -33.21 -6.99
C TRP A 1066 -13.30 -33.47 -8.47
N VAL A 1067 -14.39 -33.69 -9.21
CA VAL A 1067 -14.34 -33.97 -10.64
C VAL A 1067 -15.36 -33.11 -11.38
N TRP A 1068 -14.96 -32.59 -12.52
CA TRP A 1068 -15.87 -32.09 -13.55
C TRP A 1068 -16.53 -33.29 -14.22
N ARG A 1069 -17.85 -33.25 -14.43
CA ARG A 1069 -18.60 -34.27 -15.16
C ARG A 1069 -19.49 -33.62 -16.22
N CYS A 1070 -19.51 -34.16 -17.43
CA CYS A 1070 -20.47 -33.71 -18.44
C CYS A 1070 -21.82 -34.41 -18.24
N TYR A 1071 -22.91 -33.64 -18.21
CA TYR A 1071 -24.27 -34.15 -18.06
C TYR A 1071 -25.13 -34.01 -19.33
N ALA A 1072 -24.57 -33.49 -20.43
CA ALA A 1072 -25.24 -33.43 -21.73
C ALA A 1072 -25.76 -34.83 -22.16
N ALA A 1073 -26.98 -34.88 -22.70
CA ALA A 1073 -27.59 -36.13 -23.17
C ALA A 1073 -26.70 -36.85 -24.20
N ALA A 1074 -26.08 -36.11 -25.12
CA ALA A 1074 -25.14 -36.61 -26.11
C ALA A 1074 -23.85 -37.22 -25.52
N CYS A 1075 -23.51 -36.92 -24.27
CA CYS A 1075 -22.32 -37.42 -23.60
C CYS A 1075 -22.60 -38.68 -22.72
N LYS A 1076 -23.88 -39.03 -22.51
CA LYS A 1076 -24.29 -40.16 -21.64
C LYS A 1076 -24.14 -41.53 -22.32
N THR A 1077 -24.04 -41.61 -23.65
CA THR A 1077 -23.94 -42.86 -24.43
C THR A 1077 -22.61 -42.96 -25.18
N GLY A 1078 -21.76 -43.92 -24.79
CA GLY A 1078 -20.51 -44.33 -25.47
C GLY A 1078 -20.70 -44.72 -26.95
N SER A 1079 -19.69 -44.53 -27.80
CA SER A 1079 -19.65 -45.11 -29.16
C SER A 1079 -19.60 -46.65 -29.19
N ALA A 1080 -19.41 -47.29 -28.02
CA ALA A 1080 -19.35 -48.74 -27.82
C ALA A 1080 -20.34 -49.24 -26.73
N GLY A 1081 -21.43 -48.52 -26.47
CA GLY A 1081 -22.45 -48.96 -25.49
C GLY A 1081 -22.08 -48.78 -24.01
N SER A 1082 -20.94 -48.15 -23.68
CA SER A 1082 -20.60 -47.81 -22.29
C SER A 1082 -21.35 -46.56 -21.80
N THR A 1083 -21.94 -46.63 -20.61
CA THR A 1083 -22.78 -45.58 -19.99
C THR A 1083 -21.98 -44.57 -19.13
N LYS A 1084 -20.68 -44.38 -19.41
CA LYS A 1084 -19.83 -43.49 -18.62
C LYS A 1084 -19.72 -42.11 -19.25
N ALA A 1085 -20.24 -41.10 -18.55
CA ALA A 1085 -20.10 -39.69 -18.88
C ALA A 1085 -18.62 -39.24 -18.81
N TRP A 1086 -18.25 -38.22 -19.58
CA TRP A 1086 -16.91 -37.63 -19.51
C TRP A 1086 -16.67 -37.03 -18.12
N THR A 1087 -15.47 -37.26 -17.58
CA THR A 1087 -15.03 -36.69 -16.30
C THR A 1087 -13.60 -36.18 -16.39
N ARG A 1088 -13.26 -35.17 -15.57
CA ARG A 1088 -11.91 -34.62 -15.42
C ARG A 1088 -11.66 -34.21 -13.98
N ASP A 1089 -10.55 -34.66 -13.40
CA ASP A 1089 -10.18 -34.30 -12.03
C ASP A 1089 -9.93 -32.78 -11.90
N ILE A 1090 -10.40 -32.22 -10.79
CA ILE A 1090 -10.14 -30.83 -10.39
C ILE A 1090 -8.89 -30.82 -9.50
N ARG A 1091 -7.85 -30.11 -9.93
CA ARG A 1091 -6.68 -29.83 -9.09
C ARG A 1091 -7.00 -28.60 -8.24
N LEU A 1092 -7.06 -28.79 -6.93
CA LEU A 1092 -7.36 -27.76 -5.93
C LEU A 1092 -6.10 -27.15 -5.34
#